data_AF-A0A1S8WIY1-F1
#
_entry.id   AF-A0A1S8WIY1-F1
#
_cell.length_a   1.000
_cell.length_b   1.000
_cell.length_c   1.000
_cell.angle_alpha   90.00
_cell.angle_beta   90.00
_cell.angle_gamma   90.00
#
_symmetry.space_group_name_H-M   'P 1'
#
loop_
_entity.id
_entity.type
_entity.pdbx_description
1 polymer ?
#
loop_
_entity_poly.entity_id
_entity_poly.type
_entity_poly.pdbx_seq_one_letter_code
_entity_poly.pdbx_strand_id
1 'polypeptide(L)'
;MVLEIAISVAARFDPDFDFGTPVACIFRPTIVLAMESEDNAFLQVLFDETNKCGPGDDVPPSISFDMWGTCSIRNFRRQLRMNRSLKSLRVHLLTLVLRFCKVAGVEPFVYGGTALGVYREDGKMIERDSDIDLAAIEYDSTSRGTFTRLLRACLDNGTEYSGIYNANDVDFRDSVSPIRLDFSSGTTMKRWLSVDDNGEIKEARYNGSDCKRVKFFFSLQGLEEASRLLGKNKRIVRNVSSDPSLVHVDLFTLSIHPDYPNTHFRVNWNIPGVYNCSEKPFPISAILPCRPCTFEGIPLQAPADLKVYLEIEYGYLGRDAIYDSASRMFVPVSPNHRRFIPPCLLLPTMRTISTLNRLTEFRSLLRSRQLQAYILHSEDEHFSEYVDPADRRYSFLSGFTGSVCTTVVTLDKAALWADGRYHLQASHELDGNWVLMKKGLPDVPSEATWLSRNTPPGSRIGFDPKQIPYLQIQAYRRELDEAQFEVVSSGDFSDNATRSESRRLVDVLGPNLIDLVWDKMSEIPEEQCSRPVRKANPITNVPISFAGQTWQEKVQRIRVLMDPKRVSLLAISTLDEIAWLLNLRGSDVIYNPVFFAYLLVTLDAVHLFLNASSVAESQGVLKTQFGDPSLNVFIHPYAEFFEHLENQVAQLPKTHPRVWFDYNASYAMVSCVPESQRLMAISPIAQMKATKLPTELEGIRSAHAMDALILCDFLAWMDEVAERNRTLNHTERVPMKGDVCEPAGSPSLPAPVSLTESSVAGYLDELRSQAPSFVSLSFTTISGADANGAIIHYRPIPGKDAPISPSTFYLVDSGAQYLSGTTDVTRSVHLHEPTVEQQSCYTLVLKAHIAVASQIFPTNTPGTSLDVLARRELWNYRNNFAHGTGHGVGAFLCVHEGPVGLSGSRMGSWARLGVTEPGIQKDMVLTIEPGYYLENQFGIRLENVVVVVPAAPLPVQYTVPPTAASDVEWLTFSPITVVPFQRKLIIRSMLTQSELDWLNRYQLFVRETIRDQLMQESNLATFDPDQLSQTRRRCWTWVQRETTPFRLNRYPRDHLPRLNTTRNVQNPLSSPPHHHLILNLGPVSLALFCASAPKNACDVVGLGW
;
A
#
# COMPACT_ATOMS: atom_id res chain seq x y z
N MET A 1 -25.57 -29.38 23.00
CA MET A 1 -25.10 -29.55 21.60
C MET A 1 -23.61 -29.83 21.50
N VAL A 2 -22.70 -28.83 21.49
CA VAL A 2 -21.26 -29.10 21.21
C VAL A 2 -20.64 -30.11 22.20
N LEU A 3 -20.98 -29.98 23.50
CA LEU A 3 -20.51 -30.92 24.53
C LEU A 3 -21.08 -32.35 24.36
N GLU A 4 -22.33 -32.48 23.92
CA GLU A 4 -22.97 -33.80 23.68
C GLU A 4 -22.38 -34.50 22.46
N ILE A 5 -22.00 -33.75 21.42
CA ILE A 5 -21.31 -34.29 20.24
C ILE A 5 -19.93 -34.80 20.64
N ALA A 6 -19.18 -34.07 21.47
CA ALA A 6 -17.89 -34.52 21.98
C ALA A 6 -17.98 -35.81 22.82
N ILE A 7 -18.99 -35.90 23.70
CA ILE A 7 -19.25 -37.10 24.52
C ILE A 7 -19.63 -38.31 23.65
N SER A 8 -20.47 -38.09 22.63
CA SER A 8 -20.89 -39.15 21.70
C SER A 8 -19.77 -39.67 20.78
N VAL A 9 -18.73 -38.86 20.56
CA VAL A 9 -17.51 -39.27 19.85
C VAL A 9 -16.56 -40.03 20.78
N ALA A 10 -16.31 -39.54 22.00
CA ALA A 10 -15.40 -40.19 22.94
C ALA A 10 -15.83 -41.63 23.29
N ALA A 11 -17.12 -41.85 23.56
CA ALA A 11 -17.68 -43.16 23.89
C ALA A 11 -17.66 -44.19 22.74
N ARG A 12 -17.17 -43.83 21.53
CA ARG A 12 -16.96 -44.76 20.41
C ARG A 12 -15.53 -45.29 20.29
N PHE A 13 -14.57 -44.73 21.04
CA PHE A 13 -13.16 -45.08 20.93
C PHE A 13 -12.57 -45.74 22.17
N ASP A 14 -13.22 -45.64 23.34
CA ASP A 14 -12.87 -46.41 24.54
C ASP A 14 -14.15 -46.71 25.37
N PRO A 15 -14.55 -47.98 25.56
CA PRO A 15 -15.72 -48.35 26.35
C PRO A 15 -15.54 -48.20 27.88
N ASP A 16 -14.31 -48.19 28.39
CA ASP A 16 -14.00 -48.35 29.82
C ASP A 16 -13.58 -47.02 30.51
N PHE A 17 -13.85 -45.87 29.85
CA PHE A 17 -13.42 -44.56 30.32
C PHE A 17 -14.32 -43.99 31.45
N ASP A 18 -13.94 -44.20 32.71
CA ASP A 18 -14.66 -43.74 33.90
C ASP A 18 -14.44 -42.23 34.21
N PHE A 19 -15.50 -41.53 34.58
CA PHE A 19 -15.52 -40.07 34.81
C PHE A 19 -15.68 -39.73 36.31
N GLY A 20 -14.58 -39.77 37.05
CA GLY A 20 -14.53 -39.40 38.46
C GLY A 20 -14.12 -37.93 38.75
N THR A 21 -15.09 -37.11 39.18
CA THR A 21 -14.90 -35.78 39.85
C THR A 21 -14.44 -34.58 38.97
N PRO A 22 -14.70 -33.30 39.37
CA PRO A 22 -15.48 -32.42 38.49
C PRO A 22 -14.75 -31.20 37.90
N VAL A 23 -15.37 -30.65 36.87
CA VAL A 23 -14.91 -29.57 35.99
C VAL A 23 -14.72 -28.22 36.70
N ALA A 24 -13.53 -27.62 36.52
CA ALA A 24 -13.32 -26.17 36.54
C ALA A 24 -12.23 -25.77 35.53
N CYS A 25 -12.50 -24.71 34.75
CA CYS A 25 -11.56 -23.96 33.89
C CYS A 25 -10.89 -24.69 32.71
N ILE A 26 -11.62 -24.79 31.59
CA ILE A 26 -11.07 -24.95 30.23
C ILE A 26 -11.47 -23.72 29.40
N PHE A 27 -10.51 -23.08 28.71
CA PHE A 27 -10.55 -22.80 27.26
C PHE A 27 -9.40 -21.88 26.77
N ARG A 28 -8.42 -22.49 26.11
CA ARG A 28 -7.69 -21.92 24.96
C ARG A 28 -7.37 -23.07 24.00
N PRO A 29 -7.99 -23.16 22.82
CA PRO A 29 -7.62 -24.17 21.84
C PRO A 29 -6.40 -23.71 21.02
N THR A 30 -5.42 -24.59 20.85
CA THR A 30 -4.46 -24.51 19.75
C THR A 30 -4.39 -25.90 19.14
N ILE A 31 -4.86 -26.01 17.90
CA ILE A 31 -4.83 -27.25 17.12
C ILE A 31 -3.44 -27.37 16.50
N VAL A 32 -2.76 -28.48 16.77
CA VAL A 32 -1.63 -28.94 15.94
C VAL A 32 -2.00 -30.34 15.46
N LEU A 33 -2.24 -30.46 14.15
CA LEU A 33 -2.39 -31.75 13.49
C LEU A 33 -0.99 -32.29 13.17
N ALA A 34 -0.74 -33.53 13.58
CA ALA A 34 0.38 -34.31 13.06
C ALA A 34 0.06 -34.81 11.64
N MET A 35 1.09 -34.99 10.82
CA MET A 35 1.06 -35.84 9.64
C MET A 35 2.28 -36.74 9.65
N GLU A 36 2.06 -38.04 9.79
CA GLU A 36 3.05 -39.10 9.56
C GLU A 36 2.67 -39.86 8.28
N SER A 37 3.68 -40.07 7.42
CA SER A 37 3.90 -41.26 6.58
C SER A 37 5.25 -41.02 5.85
N GLU A 38 6.29 -41.79 6.16
CA GLU A 38 6.70 -43.00 5.41
C GLU A 38 6.92 -42.68 3.90
N ASP A 39 8.11 -42.88 3.29
CA ASP A 39 8.99 -44.04 3.48
C ASP A 39 10.45 -43.84 2.93
N ASN A 40 11.35 -44.80 3.24
CA ASN A 40 12.68 -45.07 2.62
C ASN A 40 13.93 -44.20 2.93
N ALA A 41 14.49 -44.47 4.12
CA ALA A 41 15.89 -44.87 4.39
C ALA A 41 17.03 -44.66 3.35
N PHE A 42 18.13 -44.05 3.81
CA PHE A 42 19.45 -44.71 3.80
C PHE A 42 20.34 -44.26 4.99
N LEU A 43 21.07 -45.22 5.57
CA LEU A 43 22.02 -45.11 6.69
C LEU A 43 23.34 -44.42 6.21
N GLN A 44 24.34 -43.99 7.01
CA GLN A 44 24.69 -44.11 8.44
C GLN A 44 25.85 -43.11 8.75
N VAL A 45 26.23 -42.92 10.04
CA VAL A 45 27.61 -43.00 10.61
C VAL A 45 27.79 -42.11 11.87
N LEU A 46 27.89 -42.83 13.01
CA LEU A 46 28.65 -42.58 14.26
C LEU A 46 28.53 -41.28 15.09
N PHE A 47 28.08 -41.47 16.33
CA PHE A 47 28.52 -40.78 17.56
C PHE A 47 29.34 -41.76 18.43
N ASP A 48 30.32 -41.25 19.19
CA ASP A 48 31.01 -41.87 20.34
C ASP A 48 31.98 -40.82 20.94
N GLU A 49 32.35 -40.75 22.23
CA GLU A 49 31.78 -41.31 23.48
C GLU A 49 32.45 -40.61 24.72
N THR A 50 31.86 -40.72 25.92
CA THR A 50 32.44 -40.48 27.29
C THR A 50 32.84 -39.04 27.70
N ASN A 51 32.55 -38.53 28.93
CA ASN A 51 32.88 -39.13 30.25
C ASN A 51 31.99 -38.62 31.43
N LYS A 52 32.14 -39.22 32.64
CA LYS A 52 31.19 -39.16 33.80
C LYS A 52 31.76 -38.56 35.11
N CYS A 53 30.86 -38.44 36.13
CA CYS A 53 31.03 -38.20 37.59
C CYS A 53 30.89 -36.73 38.07
N GLY A 54 30.30 -36.38 39.23
CA GLY A 54 29.67 -37.11 40.36
C GLY A 54 28.97 -36.12 41.35
N PRO A 55 28.25 -36.57 42.41
CA PRO A 55 27.12 -35.82 43.00
C PRO A 55 27.37 -35.01 44.30
N GLY A 56 26.52 -34.00 44.57
CA GLY A 56 26.37 -33.34 45.89
C GLY A 56 25.57 -32.02 45.92
N ASP A 57 24.39 -32.06 46.56
CA ASP A 57 23.54 -30.97 47.11
C ASP A 57 22.72 -30.00 46.21
N ASP A 58 21.52 -29.62 46.72
CA ASP A 58 20.34 -29.09 46.01
C ASP A 58 20.25 -27.55 45.80
N VAL A 59 19.78 -27.10 44.62
CA VAL A 59 19.10 -25.80 44.39
C VAL A 59 18.05 -25.93 43.24
N PRO A 60 16.83 -25.34 43.34
CA PRO A 60 15.72 -25.57 42.39
C PRO A 60 15.70 -24.58 41.18
N PRO A 61 14.73 -24.68 40.23
CA PRO A 61 15.01 -24.79 38.80
C PRO A 61 15.59 -23.50 38.16
N SER A 62 16.83 -23.59 37.70
CA SER A 62 17.39 -22.62 36.75
C SER A 62 16.93 -22.94 35.31
N ILE A 63 16.50 -21.92 34.57
CA ILE A 63 16.28 -22.02 33.13
C ILE A 63 17.65 -22.22 32.45
N SER A 64 17.92 -23.42 31.92
CA SER A 64 19.09 -23.68 31.09
C SER A 64 18.87 -23.11 29.68
N PHE A 65 19.87 -22.43 29.15
CA PHE A 65 19.99 -22.26 27.70
C PHE A 65 20.45 -23.59 27.10
N ASP A 66 19.64 -24.23 26.26
CA ASP A 66 20.11 -25.37 25.49
C ASP A 66 21.10 -24.91 24.39
N MET A 67 22.01 -25.80 24.02
CA MET A 67 23.08 -25.50 23.06
C MET A 67 22.70 -25.77 21.59
N TRP A 68 21.41 -25.82 21.24
CA TRP A 68 20.95 -26.03 19.85
C TRP A 68 19.84 -25.05 19.42
N GLY A 69 19.93 -23.78 19.86
CA GLY A 69 18.98 -22.72 19.49
C GLY A 69 19.63 -21.36 19.22
N THR A 70 19.58 -20.89 17.97
CA THR A 70 20.19 -19.61 17.55
C THR A 70 19.76 -18.39 18.38
N CYS A 71 20.73 -17.62 18.87
CA CYS A 71 20.47 -16.26 19.38
C CYS A 71 20.10 -15.35 18.20
N SER A 72 18.81 -15.30 17.86
CA SER A 72 18.36 -14.46 16.75
C SER A 72 18.61 -12.97 17.06
N ILE A 73 19.17 -12.26 16.08
CA ILE A 73 19.27 -10.79 16.08
C ILE A 73 17.92 -10.12 16.43
N ARG A 74 16.79 -10.79 16.15
CA ARG A 74 15.44 -10.33 16.48
C ARG A 74 15.17 -10.32 17.99
N ASN A 75 15.60 -11.33 18.75
CA ASN A 75 15.47 -11.35 20.22
C ASN A 75 16.44 -10.37 20.90
N PHE A 76 17.70 -10.29 20.42
CA PHE A 76 18.66 -9.30 20.92
C PHE A 76 18.19 -7.86 20.66
N ARG A 77 17.71 -7.57 19.44
CA ARG A 77 17.08 -6.27 19.11
C ARG A 77 15.78 -6.03 19.89
N ARG A 78 15.01 -7.06 20.24
CA ARG A 78 13.81 -6.92 21.09
C ARG A 78 14.20 -6.46 22.50
N GLN A 79 15.18 -7.10 23.13
CA GLN A 79 15.67 -6.69 24.46
C GLN A 79 16.30 -5.29 24.45
N LEU A 80 17.09 -4.94 23.42
CA LEU A 80 17.64 -3.59 23.26
C LEU A 80 16.58 -2.51 23.01
N ARG A 81 15.51 -2.81 22.27
CA ARG A 81 14.41 -1.85 22.00
C ARG A 81 13.49 -1.63 23.20
N MET A 82 13.39 -2.61 24.12
CA MET A 82 12.52 -2.52 25.30
C MET A 82 13.14 -1.67 26.43
N ASN A 83 14.47 -1.52 26.48
CA ASN A 83 15.17 -0.80 27.54
C ASN A 83 15.43 0.70 27.24
N ARG A 84 14.42 1.56 27.47
CA ARG A 84 14.56 3.03 27.37
C ARG A 84 15.50 3.66 28.43
N SER A 85 15.86 2.93 29.48
CA SER A 85 16.59 3.40 30.67
C SER A 85 18.09 3.70 30.44
N LEU A 86 18.75 3.06 29.46
CA LEU A 86 20.18 3.28 29.18
C LEU A 86 20.49 4.64 28.51
N LYS A 87 19.46 5.37 28.04
CA LYS A 87 19.62 6.65 27.33
C LYS A 87 20.28 7.72 28.21
N SER A 88 19.86 7.82 29.48
CA SER A 88 20.36 8.82 30.44
C SER A 88 21.83 8.60 30.83
N LEU A 89 22.24 7.34 31.02
CA LEU A 89 23.61 6.98 31.38
C LEU A 89 24.61 7.38 30.27
N ARG A 90 24.26 7.10 29.00
CA ARG A 90 25.07 7.46 27.84
C ARG A 90 25.25 8.98 27.71
N VAL A 91 24.16 9.74 27.80
CA VAL A 91 24.21 11.22 27.76
C VAL A 91 25.09 11.79 28.88
N HIS A 92 25.00 11.23 30.09
CA HIS A 92 25.80 11.69 31.23
C HIS A 92 27.30 11.40 31.09
N LEU A 93 27.68 10.18 30.67
CA LEU A 93 29.07 9.80 30.45
C LEU A 93 29.70 10.59 29.28
N LEU A 94 28.95 10.81 28.19
CA LEU A 94 29.38 11.70 27.11
C LEU A 94 29.62 13.13 27.63
N THR A 95 28.72 13.67 28.45
CA THR A 95 28.86 15.01 29.03
C THR A 95 30.14 15.15 29.88
N LEU A 96 30.53 14.09 30.62
CA LEU A 96 31.78 14.06 31.37
C LEU A 96 33.02 14.05 30.44
N VAL A 97 33.03 13.22 29.40
CA VAL A 97 34.13 13.19 28.41
C VAL A 97 34.27 14.53 27.69
N LEU A 98 33.17 15.13 27.25
CA LEU A 98 33.18 16.44 26.58
C LEU A 98 33.70 17.56 27.53
N ARG A 99 33.40 17.49 28.84
CA ARG A 99 34.00 18.38 29.83
C ARG A 99 35.50 18.15 29.99
N PHE A 100 35.95 16.90 30.02
CA PHE A 100 37.39 16.57 30.06
C PHE A 100 38.15 17.12 28.83
N CYS A 101 37.62 16.92 27.61
CA CYS A 101 38.19 17.50 26.40
C CYS A 101 38.27 19.02 26.48
N LYS A 102 37.21 19.69 26.95
CA LYS A 102 37.18 21.14 27.15
C LYS A 102 38.22 21.65 28.16
N VAL A 103 38.44 20.93 29.26
CA VAL A 103 39.49 21.27 30.25
C VAL A 103 40.89 21.03 29.67
N ALA A 104 41.07 20.03 28.83
CA ALA A 104 42.32 19.74 28.13
C ALA A 104 42.61 20.66 26.91
N GLY A 105 41.69 21.57 26.56
CA GLY A 105 41.83 22.46 25.40
C GLY A 105 41.65 21.76 24.05
N VAL A 106 40.93 20.63 24.01
CA VAL A 106 40.76 19.77 22.83
C VAL A 106 39.32 19.81 22.34
N GLU A 107 39.10 19.97 21.03
CA GLU A 107 37.76 20.02 20.42
C GLU A 107 37.30 18.60 19.96
N PRO A 108 36.25 18.03 20.59
CA PRO A 108 35.82 16.66 20.30
C PRO A 108 34.76 16.59 19.19
N PHE A 109 34.98 15.72 18.20
CA PHE A 109 34.01 15.41 17.16
C PHE A 109 33.35 14.05 17.43
N VAL A 110 32.03 14.02 17.67
CA VAL A 110 31.32 12.78 18.01
C VAL A 110 30.77 12.13 16.74
N TYR A 111 31.17 10.88 16.46
CA TYR A 111 30.68 10.14 15.29
C TYR A 111 30.06 8.80 15.70
N GLY A 112 28.91 8.46 15.11
CA GLY A 112 28.17 7.25 15.43
C GLY A 112 28.76 5.99 14.80
N GLY A 113 29.69 5.34 15.50
CA GLY A 113 30.23 4.04 15.10
C GLY A 113 30.46 3.11 16.29
N THR A 114 30.10 1.83 16.13
CA THR A 114 30.42 0.76 17.08
C THR A 114 31.79 0.15 16.75
N ALA A 115 32.76 0.33 17.64
CA ALA A 115 33.98 -0.47 17.66
C ALA A 115 33.87 -1.52 18.79
N LEU A 116 34.33 -2.74 18.54
CA LEU A 116 34.18 -3.87 19.47
C LEU A 116 35.56 -4.38 19.89
N GLY A 117 35.72 -4.66 21.19
CA GLY A 117 36.92 -5.30 21.73
C GLY A 117 36.97 -5.26 23.25
N VAL A 118 37.04 -6.44 23.86
CA VAL A 118 37.50 -6.68 25.24
C VAL A 118 38.61 -7.72 25.15
N TYR A 119 39.64 -7.60 25.97
CA TYR A 119 40.82 -8.47 25.98
C TYR A 119 41.10 -8.97 27.39
N ARG A 120 41.75 -10.13 27.48
CA ARG A 120 42.61 -10.51 28.62
C ARG A 120 44.05 -10.58 28.12
N GLU A 121 45.01 -10.22 28.97
CA GLU A 121 46.43 -10.16 28.56
C GLU A 121 47.16 -11.51 28.56
N ASP A 122 46.61 -12.57 29.17
CA ASP A 122 47.34 -13.82 29.46
C ASP A 122 46.88 -15.08 28.69
N GLY A 123 45.80 -14.99 27.90
CA GLY A 123 45.44 -16.01 26.90
C GLY A 123 44.99 -17.39 27.41
N LYS A 124 44.62 -17.54 28.69
CA LYS A 124 44.09 -18.79 29.27
C LYS A 124 42.60 -18.69 29.59
N MET A 125 41.84 -19.79 29.59
CA MET A 125 40.49 -19.78 30.18
C MET A 125 40.54 -19.48 31.69
N ILE A 126 39.58 -18.70 32.20
CA ILE A 126 39.26 -18.69 33.64
C ILE A 126 38.27 -19.83 33.85
N GLU A 127 38.61 -20.76 34.74
CA GLU A 127 37.85 -21.99 34.94
C GLU A 127 36.87 -21.93 36.13
N ARG A 128 36.89 -20.86 36.95
CA ARG A 128 35.94 -20.66 38.05
C ARG A 128 35.60 -19.19 38.35
N ASP A 129 34.30 -18.99 38.57
CA ASP A 129 33.64 -18.10 39.54
C ASP A 129 33.38 -16.59 39.30
N SER A 130 32.19 -16.20 39.81
CA SER A 130 31.75 -14.88 40.31
C SER A 130 31.63 -13.63 39.42
N ASP A 131 32.38 -13.44 38.33
CA ASP A 131 32.37 -12.13 37.64
C ASP A 131 31.12 -11.82 36.79
N ILE A 132 30.36 -12.84 36.37
CA ILE A 132 29.15 -12.64 35.55
C ILE A 132 28.00 -12.03 36.37
N ASP A 133 27.99 -12.24 37.69
CA ASP A 133 26.97 -11.67 38.57
C ASP A 133 27.13 -10.16 38.79
N LEU A 134 28.34 -9.59 38.68
CA LEU A 134 28.54 -8.15 38.89
C LEU A 134 27.93 -7.29 37.78
N ALA A 135 27.84 -7.80 36.56
CA ALA A 135 27.09 -7.16 35.46
C ALA A 135 25.58 -7.46 35.51
N ALA A 136 25.17 -8.66 35.98
CA ALA A 136 23.77 -9.04 36.11
C ALA A 136 23.05 -8.35 37.30
N ILE A 137 23.77 -8.05 38.38
CA ILE A 137 23.27 -7.32 39.56
C ILE A 137 22.99 -5.83 39.26
N GLU A 138 23.27 -5.33 38.05
CA GLU A 138 22.81 -4.00 37.62
C GLU A 138 21.32 -3.95 37.18
N TYR A 139 20.57 -5.06 37.33
CA TYR A 139 19.12 -5.09 37.11
C TYR A 139 18.28 -4.67 38.34
N ASP A 140 18.42 -3.40 38.74
CA ASP A 140 17.44 -2.70 39.58
C ASP A 140 16.66 -1.71 38.70
N SER A 141 15.36 -1.97 38.52
CA SER A 141 14.45 -1.18 37.67
C SER A 141 14.31 0.30 38.08
N THR A 142 14.86 0.69 39.23
CA THR A 142 14.87 2.08 39.72
C THR A 142 16.03 2.95 39.22
N SER A 143 16.87 2.46 38.29
CA SER A 143 18.03 3.19 37.72
C SER A 143 19.20 3.41 38.71
N ARG A 144 19.38 2.53 39.69
CA ARG A 144 20.32 2.71 40.82
C ARG A 144 21.52 1.76 40.80
N GLY A 145 22.12 1.54 39.63
CA GLY A 145 23.32 0.70 39.47
C GLY A 145 24.44 1.01 40.48
N THR A 146 25.06 -0.04 41.03
CA THR A 146 26.00 0.11 42.16
C THR A 146 27.30 0.78 41.72
N PHE A 147 27.84 0.43 40.54
CA PHE A 147 29.07 1.04 40.00
C PHE A 147 28.88 2.48 39.53
N THR A 148 27.73 2.81 38.92
CA THR A 148 27.43 4.21 38.55
C THR A 148 27.32 5.09 39.81
N ARG A 149 26.77 4.55 40.91
CA ARG A 149 26.81 5.22 42.22
C ARG A 149 28.21 5.26 42.84
N LEU A 150 29.04 4.25 42.62
CA LEU A 150 30.43 4.15 43.10
C LEU A 150 31.29 5.28 42.50
N LEU A 151 31.36 5.35 41.17
CA LEU A 151 32.12 6.36 40.43
C LEU A 151 31.62 7.77 40.77
N ARG A 152 30.30 7.95 40.84
CA ARG A 152 29.68 9.24 41.19
C ARG A 152 29.96 9.64 42.64
N ALA A 153 29.85 8.74 43.61
CA ALA A 153 30.12 9.04 45.01
C ALA A 153 31.58 9.43 45.25
N CYS A 154 32.54 8.81 44.56
CA CYS A 154 33.94 9.23 44.63
C CYS A 154 34.13 10.65 44.05
N LEU A 155 33.68 10.85 42.81
CA LEU A 155 33.88 12.12 42.09
C LEU A 155 33.14 13.30 42.76
N ASP A 156 31.90 13.09 43.21
CA ASP A 156 31.09 14.12 43.89
C ASP A 156 31.62 14.45 45.30
N ASN A 157 32.41 13.56 45.93
CA ASN A 157 33.10 13.82 47.22
C ASN A 157 34.57 14.26 47.05
N GLY A 158 34.99 14.69 45.85
CA GLY A 158 36.32 15.28 45.64
C GLY A 158 37.49 14.30 45.68
N THR A 159 37.25 13.02 45.38
CA THR A 159 38.29 11.99 45.30
C THR A 159 39.37 12.37 44.28
N GLU A 160 40.63 12.46 44.70
CA GLU A 160 41.76 12.74 43.82
C GLU A 160 41.91 11.63 42.76
N TYR A 161 42.02 12.02 41.50
CA TYR A 161 42.28 11.11 40.39
C TYR A 161 43.54 11.54 39.63
N SER A 162 44.29 10.57 39.12
CA SER A 162 45.45 10.81 38.26
C SER A 162 45.20 10.24 36.86
N GLY A 163 45.39 11.08 35.85
CA GLY A 163 45.51 10.64 34.46
C GLY A 163 46.91 10.11 34.19
N ILE A 164 47.03 8.96 33.53
CA ILE A 164 48.29 8.34 33.12
C ILE A 164 48.23 8.03 31.62
N TYR A 165 49.36 8.15 30.93
CA TYR A 165 49.50 7.75 29.53
C TYR A 165 50.43 6.54 29.46
N ASN A 166 49.92 5.39 28.98
CA ASN A 166 50.68 4.14 28.81
C ASN A 166 51.33 3.65 30.12
N ALA A 167 50.54 3.46 31.19
CA ALA A 167 51.00 2.72 32.37
C ALA A 167 50.88 1.20 32.17
N ASN A 168 51.77 0.45 32.82
CA ASN A 168 51.68 -1.00 32.95
C ASN A 168 50.95 -1.38 34.24
N ASP A 169 50.45 -2.62 34.35
CA ASP A 169 49.69 -3.12 35.51
C ASP A 169 50.34 -2.89 36.88
N VAL A 170 51.67 -2.81 36.94
CA VAL A 170 52.43 -2.51 38.17
C VAL A 170 52.22 -1.06 38.63
N ASP A 171 52.21 -0.09 37.71
CA ASP A 171 52.03 1.34 38.01
C ASP A 171 50.67 1.61 38.69
N PHE A 172 49.66 0.80 38.40
CA PHE A 172 48.31 0.93 38.98
C PHE A 172 48.19 0.35 40.39
N ARG A 173 49.03 -0.62 40.77
CA ARG A 173 48.96 -1.28 42.10
C ARG A 173 49.54 -0.41 43.21
N ASP A 174 50.60 0.34 42.93
CA ASP A 174 51.25 1.23 43.91
C ASP A 174 50.60 2.64 43.98
N SER A 175 49.31 2.74 43.62
CA SER A 175 48.54 3.98 43.56
C SER A 175 47.90 4.37 44.89
N VAL A 176 48.18 5.58 45.38
CA VAL A 176 47.40 6.23 46.46
C VAL A 176 46.09 6.86 45.97
N SER A 177 45.98 7.17 44.66
CA SER A 177 44.79 7.80 44.08
C SER A 177 43.63 6.77 44.00
N PRO A 178 42.42 7.08 44.50
CA PRO A 178 41.36 6.07 44.57
C PRO A 178 40.66 5.76 43.24
N ILE A 179 40.72 6.67 42.26
CA ILE A 179 40.33 6.44 40.85
C ILE A 179 41.48 6.86 39.93
N ARG A 180 41.73 6.09 38.87
CA ARG A 180 42.70 6.44 37.81
C ARG A 180 42.12 6.35 36.41
N LEU A 181 42.70 7.13 35.52
CA LEU A 181 42.36 7.22 34.09
C LEU A 181 43.60 6.88 33.27
N ASP A 182 43.55 5.83 32.45
CA ASP A 182 44.62 5.52 31.49
C ASP A 182 44.21 5.91 30.07
N PHE A 183 45.15 6.55 29.38
CA PHE A 183 45.05 7.00 28.00
C PHE A 183 45.97 6.20 27.06
N SER A 184 45.96 4.86 27.18
CA SER A 184 46.89 4.01 26.44
C SER A 184 46.63 3.97 24.93
N SER A 185 47.72 3.97 24.17
CA SER A 185 47.75 3.74 22.72
C SER A 185 47.85 2.24 22.45
N GLY A 186 46.90 1.66 21.70
CA GLY A 186 46.89 0.22 21.42
C GLY A 186 48.00 -0.21 20.46
N THR A 187 49.13 -0.67 20.98
CA THR A 187 50.34 -1.05 20.22
C THR A 187 50.22 -2.41 19.50
N THR A 188 49.34 -2.50 18.50
CA THR A 188 49.38 -3.57 17.49
C THR A 188 49.03 -3.02 16.11
N MET A 189 49.93 -3.17 15.13
CA MET A 189 49.65 -2.82 13.74
C MET A 189 48.40 -3.58 13.26
N LYS A 190 47.41 -2.84 12.77
CA LYS A 190 46.29 -3.42 12.04
C LYS A 190 46.51 -3.16 10.55
N ARG A 191 45.96 -4.01 9.70
CA ARG A 191 45.90 -3.78 8.25
C ARG A 191 44.46 -3.42 7.91
N TRP A 192 44.30 -2.39 7.09
CA TRP A 192 43.03 -1.98 6.52
C TRP A 192 42.97 -2.48 5.08
N LEU A 193 41.78 -2.48 4.49
CA LEU A 193 41.59 -2.75 3.08
C LEU A 193 41.27 -1.42 2.39
N SER A 194 42.13 -1.00 1.45
CA SER A 194 41.91 0.15 0.57
C SER A 194 41.54 -0.36 -0.82
N VAL A 195 40.50 0.22 -1.41
CA VAL A 195 40.21 0.03 -2.83
C VAL A 195 41.09 1.00 -3.61
N ASP A 196 41.86 0.53 -4.58
CA ASP A 196 42.62 1.42 -5.47
C ASP A 196 41.75 1.96 -6.62
N ASP A 197 42.30 2.88 -7.42
CA ASP A 197 41.57 3.57 -8.49
C ASP A 197 41.07 2.63 -9.61
N ASN A 198 41.52 1.36 -9.64
CA ASN A 198 41.04 0.33 -10.57
C ASN A 198 39.96 -0.58 -9.94
N GLY A 199 39.58 -0.34 -8.68
CA GLY A 199 38.62 -1.15 -7.95
C GLY A 199 39.21 -2.37 -7.23
N GLU A 200 40.52 -2.57 -7.22
CA GLU A 200 41.13 -3.70 -6.52
C GLU A 200 41.27 -3.44 -5.01
N ILE A 201 40.81 -4.39 -4.20
CA ILE A 201 40.93 -4.34 -2.75
C ILE A 201 42.35 -4.78 -2.33
N LYS A 202 43.16 -3.84 -1.84
CA LYS A 202 44.54 -4.06 -1.39
C LYS A 202 44.69 -3.84 0.12
N GLU A 203 45.59 -4.58 0.76
CA GLU A 203 45.93 -4.34 2.18
C GLU A 203 46.77 -3.06 2.34
N ALA A 204 46.14 -2.02 2.88
CA ALA A 204 46.83 -0.83 3.39
C ALA A 204 47.32 -1.09 4.83
N ARG A 205 48.55 -0.68 5.15
CA ARG A 205 49.04 -0.73 6.54
C ARG A 205 48.44 0.43 7.33
N TYR A 206 47.73 0.13 8.42
CA TYR A 206 47.25 1.15 9.36
C TYR A 206 48.23 1.23 10.54
N ASN A 207 48.96 2.33 10.63
CA ASN A 207 49.79 2.65 11.79
C ASN A 207 48.87 3.05 12.96
N GLY A 208 48.48 2.07 13.78
CA GLY A 208 47.63 2.27 14.96
C GLY A 208 48.26 3.07 16.11
N SER A 209 49.24 3.94 15.84
CA SER A 209 49.87 4.83 16.83
C SER A 209 48.90 5.87 17.40
N ASP A 210 47.84 6.20 16.66
CA ASP A 210 47.08 7.43 16.83
C ASP A 210 45.67 7.20 17.43
N CYS A 211 45.45 6.01 18.01
CA CYS A 211 44.19 5.59 18.61
C CYS A 211 44.38 5.38 20.11
N LYS A 212 43.88 6.33 20.93
CA LYS A 212 43.99 6.30 22.40
C LYS A 212 42.68 5.82 23.03
N ARG A 213 42.73 4.81 23.89
CA ARG A 213 41.57 4.38 24.69
C ARG A 213 41.49 5.20 25.97
N VAL A 214 40.30 5.27 26.57
CA VAL A 214 40.12 5.88 27.90
C VAL A 214 39.55 4.83 28.85
N LYS A 215 40.40 4.33 29.74
CA LYS A 215 40.07 3.30 30.73
C LYS A 215 39.94 3.90 32.12
N PHE A 216 38.94 3.48 32.89
CA PHE A 216 38.82 3.79 34.31
C PHE A 216 39.32 2.59 35.15
N PHE A 217 40.04 2.91 36.22
CA PHE A 217 40.57 1.98 37.21
C PHE A 217 40.19 2.46 38.62
N PHE A 218 39.91 1.54 39.52
CA PHE A 218 39.77 1.82 40.95
C PHE A 218 40.93 1.17 41.70
N SER A 219 41.55 1.89 42.64
CA SER A 219 42.45 1.24 43.59
C SER A 219 41.64 0.51 44.66
N LEU A 220 42.28 -0.40 45.41
CA LEU A 220 41.61 -1.11 46.51
C LEU A 220 41.02 -0.12 47.53
N GLN A 221 41.78 0.95 47.84
CA GLN A 221 41.37 2.04 48.72
C GLN A 221 40.16 2.82 48.19
N GLY A 222 40.01 2.97 46.87
CA GLY A 222 38.84 3.60 46.26
C GLY A 222 37.59 2.74 46.26
N LEU A 223 37.74 1.42 46.10
CA LEU A 223 36.65 0.47 46.26
C LEU A 223 36.17 0.41 47.73
N GLU A 224 37.09 0.47 48.69
CA GLU A 224 36.78 0.54 50.12
C GLU A 224 36.06 1.84 50.51
N GLU A 225 36.60 3.00 50.10
CA GLU A 225 36.01 4.31 50.41
C GLU A 225 34.63 4.48 49.75
N ALA A 226 34.46 4.00 48.51
CA ALA A 226 33.16 4.05 47.85
C ALA A 226 32.14 3.08 48.47
N SER A 227 32.58 1.91 48.97
CA SER A 227 31.72 1.00 49.74
C SER A 227 31.27 1.66 51.06
N ARG A 228 32.17 2.40 51.73
CA ARG A 228 31.87 3.21 52.93
C ARG A 228 30.82 4.28 52.63
N LEU A 229 31.01 5.06 51.55
CA LEU A 229 30.10 6.14 51.16
C LEU A 229 28.70 5.66 50.74
N LEU A 230 28.58 4.45 50.18
CA LEU A 230 27.30 3.90 49.72
C LEU A 230 26.53 3.06 50.75
N GLY A 231 27.10 2.83 51.94
CA GLY A 231 26.42 2.16 53.06
C GLY A 231 26.02 0.70 52.79
N LYS A 232 26.61 0.03 51.80
CA LYS A 232 26.26 -1.35 51.40
C LYS A 232 27.29 -2.40 51.82
N ASN A 233 26.84 -3.27 52.71
CA ASN A 233 27.27 -4.65 52.98
C ASN A 233 28.77 -4.99 52.87
N LYS A 234 29.40 -5.21 54.04
CA LYS A 234 30.82 -5.61 54.25
C LYS A 234 31.29 -6.87 53.49
N ARG A 235 30.37 -7.62 52.87
CA ARG A 235 30.63 -8.85 52.10
C ARG A 235 31.31 -8.57 50.74
N ILE A 236 30.99 -7.45 50.08
CA ILE A 236 31.56 -7.12 48.76
C ILE A 236 33.04 -6.75 48.90
N VAL A 237 33.38 -5.86 49.85
CA VAL A 237 34.77 -5.50 50.17
C VAL A 237 35.60 -6.76 50.45
N ARG A 238 35.07 -7.68 51.26
CA ARG A 238 35.79 -8.92 51.63
C ARG A 238 36.17 -9.81 50.45
N ASN A 239 35.36 -9.84 49.39
CA ASN A 239 35.64 -10.63 48.19
C ASN A 239 36.62 -9.91 47.25
N VAL A 240 36.55 -8.58 47.15
CA VAL A 240 37.49 -7.76 46.36
C VAL A 240 38.88 -7.73 47.01
N SER A 241 38.96 -7.72 48.35
CA SER A 241 40.23 -7.82 49.08
C SER A 241 40.90 -9.20 48.98
N SER A 242 40.21 -10.25 48.53
CA SER A 242 40.77 -11.61 48.42
C SER A 242 41.38 -11.96 47.06
N ASP A 243 41.04 -11.23 46.00
CA ASP A 243 41.73 -11.32 44.71
C ASP A 243 41.82 -9.92 44.06
N PRO A 244 42.97 -9.20 44.19
CA PRO A 244 43.09 -7.80 43.81
C PRO A 244 43.37 -7.62 42.31
N SER A 245 42.63 -8.32 41.46
CA SER A 245 42.60 -8.04 40.02
C SER A 245 41.83 -6.73 39.77
N LEU A 246 42.41 -5.85 38.94
CA LEU A 246 41.85 -4.51 38.70
C LEU A 246 40.54 -4.63 37.91
N VAL A 247 39.49 -3.94 38.37
CA VAL A 247 38.24 -3.83 37.61
C VAL A 247 38.37 -2.70 36.58
N HIS A 248 38.47 -3.06 35.30
CA HIS A 248 38.59 -2.10 34.19
C HIS A 248 37.23 -1.86 33.50
N VAL A 249 37.01 -0.63 33.04
CA VAL A 249 35.85 -0.31 32.16
C VAL A 249 36.30 0.50 30.94
N ASP A 250 36.25 -0.12 29.76
CA ASP A 250 36.50 0.50 28.44
C ASP A 250 35.18 1.13 27.92
N LEU A 251 35.02 2.44 28.04
CA LEU A 251 33.78 3.15 27.63
C LEU A 251 33.88 3.82 26.24
N PHE A 252 35.07 4.34 25.89
CA PHE A 252 35.26 5.18 24.70
C PHE A 252 36.61 4.93 24.03
N THR A 253 36.65 5.10 22.71
CA THR A 253 37.89 5.11 21.93
C THR A 253 38.05 6.45 21.22
N LEU A 254 39.21 7.11 21.37
CA LEU A 254 39.57 8.36 20.70
C LEU A 254 40.51 8.06 19.53
N SER A 255 40.17 8.54 18.34
CA SER A 255 41.02 8.45 17.14
C SER A 255 41.18 9.81 16.49
N ILE A 256 42.33 10.10 15.92
CA ILE A 256 42.57 11.35 15.17
C ILE A 256 41.56 11.48 13.99
N HIS A 257 41.04 12.68 13.74
CA HIS A 257 40.16 12.94 12.59
C HIS A 257 40.98 12.98 11.29
N PRO A 258 40.63 12.21 10.24
CA PRO A 258 41.47 12.07 9.04
C PRO A 258 41.74 13.41 8.33
N ASP A 259 40.73 14.27 8.24
CA ASP A 259 40.84 15.57 7.56
C ASP A 259 41.42 16.69 8.47
N TYR A 260 41.50 16.47 9.78
CA TYR A 260 41.90 17.48 10.77
C TYR A 260 42.87 16.90 11.82
N PRO A 261 44.01 16.34 11.40
CA PRO A 261 44.77 15.41 12.24
C PRO A 261 45.44 16.03 13.48
N ASN A 262 45.58 17.35 13.50
CA ASN A 262 46.26 18.08 14.58
C ASN A 262 45.30 18.91 15.47
N THR A 263 44.00 18.88 15.22
CA THR A 263 43.02 19.75 15.92
C THR A 263 41.78 19.04 16.45
N HIS A 264 41.38 17.90 15.87
CA HIS A 264 40.12 17.23 16.23
C HIS A 264 40.31 15.73 16.49
N PHE A 265 39.70 15.24 17.58
CA PHE A 265 39.59 13.81 17.87
C PHE A 265 38.16 13.32 17.62
N ARG A 266 38.04 12.21 16.90
CA ARG A 266 36.79 11.44 16.76
C ARG A 266 36.58 10.56 17.98
N VAL A 267 35.43 10.71 18.63
CA VAL A 267 34.99 9.86 19.76
C VAL A 267 34.10 8.72 19.24
N ASN A 268 34.51 7.47 19.48
CA ASN A 268 33.75 6.26 19.12
C ASN A 268 33.25 5.53 20.37
N TRP A 269 32.09 4.85 20.24
CA TRP A 269 31.43 4.13 21.33
C TRP A 269 31.76 2.64 21.28
N ASN A 270 32.09 2.06 22.44
CA ASN A 270 32.31 0.63 22.58
C ASN A 270 31.08 -0.02 23.24
N ILE A 271 30.65 -1.18 22.71
CA ILE A 271 29.64 -2.05 23.36
C ILE A 271 30.36 -3.33 23.77
N PRO A 272 30.22 -3.81 25.02
CA PRO A 272 30.86 -5.05 25.44
C PRO A 272 30.26 -6.25 24.70
N GLY A 273 31.14 -7.15 24.27
CA GLY A 273 30.81 -8.44 23.67
C GLY A 273 32.03 -9.34 23.69
N VAL A 274 31.82 -10.64 23.91
CA VAL A 274 32.88 -11.65 24.00
C VAL A 274 33.26 -12.12 22.60
N TYR A 275 34.55 -12.32 22.34
CA TYR A 275 35.06 -12.90 21.09
C TYR A 275 36.19 -13.88 21.37
N ASN A 276 36.16 -15.06 20.74
CA ASN A 276 37.24 -16.04 20.83
C ASN A 276 38.32 -15.74 19.79
N CYS A 277 39.46 -15.18 20.23
CA CYS A 277 40.58 -14.83 19.35
C CYS A 277 41.29 -16.05 18.71
N SER A 278 40.99 -17.26 19.18
CA SER A 278 41.61 -18.51 18.71
C SER A 278 41.07 -18.96 17.34
N GLU A 279 39.85 -18.54 16.98
CA GLU A 279 39.12 -19.02 15.81
C GLU A 279 39.09 -17.95 14.71
N LYS A 280 39.99 -18.08 13.73
CA LYS A 280 39.90 -17.39 12.44
C LYS A 280 39.03 -18.25 11.50
N PRO A 281 38.22 -17.68 10.57
CA PRO A 281 38.17 -16.29 10.14
C PRO A 281 36.81 -15.60 10.38
N PHE A 282 36.76 -14.29 10.09
CA PHE A 282 35.49 -13.57 9.85
C PHE A 282 34.75 -14.20 8.65
N PRO A 283 33.45 -14.51 8.72
CA PRO A 283 32.71 -15.04 7.59
C PRO A 283 32.51 -13.95 6.51
N ILE A 284 32.91 -14.27 5.27
CA ILE A 284 32.83 -13.41 4.07
C ILE A 284 31.37 -13.06 3.68
N SER A 285 30.36 -13.66 4.34
CA SER A 285 28.93 -13.45 4.10
C SER A 285 28.23 -12.48 5.08
N ALA A 286 28.97 -11.78 5.95
CA ALA A 286 28.39 -10.84 6.92
C ALA A 286 27.96 -9.49 6.30
N ILE A 287 26.91 -9.50 5.47
CA ILE A 287 26.27 -8.29 4.96
C ILE A 287 25.35 -7.70 6.04
N LEU A 288 25.76 -6.60 6.67
CA LEU A 288 24.86 -5.71 7.43
C LEU A 288 25.04 -4.26 7.00
N PRO A 289 23.96 -3.53 6.68
CA PRO A 289 24.04 -2.19 6.11
C PRO A 289 24.26 -1.11 7.16
N CYS A 290 25.00 -0.07 6.78
CA CYS A 290 25.06 1.20 7.50
C CYS A 290 23.68 1.89 7.48
N ARG A 291 22.93 1.80 8.59
CA ARG A 291 21.77 2.68 8.85
C ARG A 291 21.92 3.33 10.24
N PRO A 292 21.80 4.67 10.37
CA PRO A 292 21.76 5.33 11.67
C PRO A 292 20.54 4.88 12.48
N CYS A 293 20.66 4.93 13.82
CA CYS A 293 19.52 4.77 14.73
C CYS A 293 19.15 6.15 15.32
N THR A 294 17.92 6.61 15.07
CA THR A 294 17.36 7.85 15.63
C THR A 294 16.80 7.62 17.04
N PHE A 295 16.81 8.68 17.87
CA PHE A 295 16.44 8.63 19.30
C PHE A 295 15.21 9.49 19.63
N GLU A 296 14.00 8.97 19.49
CA GLU A 296 12.79 9.74 19.82
C GLU A 296 12.54 9.90 21.34
N GLY A 297 11.89 11.01 21.70
CA GLY A 297 10.99 11.20 22.86
C GLY A 297 11.49 10.93 24.28
N ILE A 298 12.27 11.85 24.90
CA ILE A 298 12.25 12.14 26.35
C ILE A 298 12.55 13.65 26.54
N PRO A 299 11.77 14.42 27.32
CA PRO A 299 12.11 15.79 27.68
C PRO A 299 13.22 15.83 28.75
N LEU A 300 14.25 16.63 28.53
CA LEU A 300 15.32 16.90 29.49
C LEU A 300 15.50 18.42 29.65
N GLN A 301 15.56 18.91 30.89
CA GLN A 301 15.98 20.28 31.15
C GLN A 301 17.51 20.37 31.05
N ALA A 302 18.00 21.17 30.11
CA ALA A 302 19.42 21.44 29.89
C ALA A 302 19.64 22.92 29.51
N PRO A 303 20.87 23.46 29.63
CA PRO A 303 21.13 24.91 29.57
C PRO A 303 20.89 25.56 28.19
N ALA A 304 20.76 26.89 28.21
CA ALA A 304 20.21 27.72 27.14
C ALA A 304 20.80 27.51 25.73
N ASP A 305 22.08 27.16 25.62
CA ASP A 305 22.79 27.12 24.33
C ASP A 305 22.41 25.90 23.46
N LEU A 306 21.86 24.84 24.05
CA LEU A 306 21.33 23.69 23.29
C LEU A 306 19.90 23.91 22.80
N LYS A 307 19.16 24.87 23.41
CA LYS A 307 17.79 25.19 23.02
C LYS A 307 17.74 25.88 21.66
N VAL A 308 18.66 26.83 21.42
CA VAL A 308 18.80 27.54 20.13
C VAL A 308 19.17 26.57 19.00
N TYR A 309 19.97 25.54 19.28
CA TYR A 309 20.33 24.52 18.29
C TYR A 309 19.11 23.67 17.87
N LEU A 310 18.29 23.26 18.83
CA LEU A 310 17.08 22.45 18.56
C LEU A 310 15.89 23.27 18.04
N GLU A 311 15.80 24.57 18.35
CA GLU A 311 14.82 25.48 17.74
C GLU A 311 15.08 25.71 16.25
N ILE A 312 16.32 25.53 15.78
CA ILE A 312 16.66 25.47 14.35
C ILE A 312 16.37 24.07 13.76
N GLU A 313 16.61 22.98 14.51
CA GLU A 313 16.50 21.61 13.98
C GLU A 313 15.09 20.98 13.96
N TYR A 314 14.10 21.52 14.68
CA TYR A 314 12.70 21.08 14.57
C TYR A 314 11.76 22.15 13.98
N GLY A 315 12.34 23.07 13.20
CA GLY A 315 11.67 24.19 12.52
C GLY A 315 12.02 24.33 11.03
N TYR A 316 12.14 23.22 10.29
CA TYR A 316 12.11 23.16 8.82
C TYR A 316 13.15 24.02 8.05
N LEU A 317 14.39 23.55 7.94
CA LEU A 317 15.25 23.86 6.78
C LEU A 317 15.35 22.62 5.89
N GLY A 318 14.92 22.77 4.63
CA GLY A 318 14.94 21.69 3.64
C GLY A 318 16.37 21.26 3.25
N ARG A 319 16.49 20.17 2.46
CA ARG A 319 17.76 19.56 2.00
C ARG A 319 18.66 20.45 1.12
N ASP A 320 18.38 21.74 1.04
CA ASP A 320 19.00 22.74 0.16
C ASP A 320 19.60 23.91 0.96
N ALA A 321 20.41 23.67 1.99
CA ALA A 321 21.17 24.74 2.66
C ALA A 321 22.64 24.38 2.90
N ILE A 322 23.55 25.33 2.63
CA ILE A 322 24.99 25.23 2.89
C ILE A 322 25.35 26.23 3.99
N TYR A 323 26.23 25.84 4.90
CA TYR A 323 26.80 26.76 5.88
C TYR A 323 27.77 27.73 5.19
N ASP A 324 27.40 29.01 5.09
CA ASP A 324 28.32 30.03 4.60
C ASP A 324 29.22 30.52 5.75
N SER A 325 30.50 30.15 5.66
CA SER A 325 31.53 30.54 6.62
C SER A 325 31.73 32.07 6.75
N ALA A 326 31.36 32.86 5.73
CA ALA A 326 31.52 34.31 5.76
C ALA A 326 30.40 35.01 6.54
N SER A 327 29.13 34.63 6.32
CA SER A 327 27.98 35.16 7.08
C SER A 327 27.70 34.42 8.39
N ARG A 328 28.32 33.25 8.62
CA ARG A 328 28.08 32.33 9.74
C ARG A 328 26.63 31.83 9.84
N MET A 329 25.88 31.88 8.74
CA MET A 329 24.50 31.39 8.64
C MET A 329 24.39 30.25 7.62
N PHE A 330 23.35 29.43 7.75
CA PHE A 330 22.96 28.51 6.70
C PHE A 330 22.19 29.28 5.62
N VAL A 331 22.68 29.24 4.38
CA VAL A 331 22.08 29.91 3.22
C VAL A 331 21.55 28.89 2.22
N PRO A 332 20.45 29.17 1.51
CA PRO A 332 19.91 28.23 0.52
C PRO A 332 20.91 27.90 -0.59
N VAL A 333 20.96 26.62 -1.00
CA VAL A 333 21.78 26.13 -2.13
C VAL A 333 21.36 26.88 -3.39
N SER A 334 22.27 27.66 -3.98
CA SER A 334 21.96 28.38 -5.23
C SER A 334 21.68 27.38 -6.37
N PRO A 335 20.82 27.73 -7.35
CA PRO A 335 20.42 26.81 -8.42
C PRO A 335 21.58 26.15 -9.18
N ASN A 336 22.75 26.80 -9.21
CA ASN A 336 23.96 26.30 -9.87
C ASN A 336 24.63 25.13 -9.12
N HIS A 337 24.43 25.01 -7.80
CA HIS A 337 25.06 23.97 -6.97
C HIS A 337 24.22 22.70 -6.80
N ARG A 338 22.91 22.74 -7.10
CA ARG A 338 22.03 21.55 -7.08
C ARG A 338 22.46 20.42 -8.05
N ARG A 339 23.34 20.71 -9.01
CA ARG A 339 23.83 19.75 -10.02
C ARG A 339 24.75 18.64 -9.47
N PHE A 340 25.23 18.76 -8.23
CA PHE A 340 26.21 17.83 -7.65
C PHE A 340 25.64 16.86 -6.61
N ILE A 341 24.32 16.86 -6.38
CA ILE A 341 23.65 15.94 -5.45
C ILE A 341 23.13 14.72 -6.24
N PRO A 342 23.47 13.48 -5.85
CA PRO A 342 22.92 12.29 -6.48
C PRO A 342 21.38 12.27 -6.43
N PRO A 343 20.67 12.13 -7.56
CA PRO A 343 19.21 12.25 -7.59
C PRO A 343 18.47 11.16 -6.79
N CYS A 344 19.12 10.06 -6.43
CA CYS A 344 18.59 9.07 -5.49
C CYS A 344 18.41 9.60 -4.04
N LEU A 345 18.99 10.76 -3.70
CA LEU A 345 18.78 11.46 -2.43
C LEU A 345 17.75 12.60 -2.53
N LEU A 346 17.22 12.88 -3.72
CA LEU A 346 16.22 13.90 -3.98
C LEU A 346 14.84 13.26 -4.17
N LEU A 347 14.26 12.78 -3.07
CA LEU A 347 12.83 12.48 -3.03
C LEU A 347 12.04 13.79 -3.27
N PRO A 348 10.95 13.78 -4.06
CA PRO A 348 10.08 14.93 -4.22
C PRO A 348 9.62 15.44 -2.85
N THR A 349 9.88 16.71 -2.56
CA THR A 349 9.40 17.35 -1.31
C THR A 349 7.91 17.63 -1.42
N MET A 350 7.08 16.60 -1.19
CA MET A 350 5.66 16.82 -0.90
C MET A 350 5.57 17.80 0.28
N ARG A 351 4.75 18.83 0.12
CA ARG A 351 4.75 19.99 1.04
C ARG A 351 3.83 19.68 2.22
N THR A 352 4.40 19.16 3.30
CA THR A 352 3.75 19.10 4.60
C THR A 352 3.21 20.50 4.97
N ILE A 353 1.93 20.58 5.32
CA ILE A 353 1.27 21.83 5.75
C ILE A 353 1.21 21.82 7.29
N SER A 354 1.51 22.94 7.94
CA SER A 354 1.29 23.08 9.38
C SER A 354 -0.20 23.14 9.67
N THR A 355 -0.72 22.18 10.42
CA THR A 355 -2.15 22.02 10.78
C THR A 355 -2.47 22.53 12.18
N LEU A 356 -1.47 23.06 12.92
CA LEU A 356 -1.60 23.44 14.32
C LEU A 356 -2.73 24.46 14.57
N ASN A 357 -2.82 25.51 13.75
CA ASN A 357 -3.84 26.55 13.89
C ASN A 357 -5.25 25.99 13.59
N ARG A 358 -5.39 25.23 12.48
CA ARG A 358 -6.62 24.51 12.09
C ARG A 358 -7.13 23.58 13.20
N LEU A 359 -6.26 22.74 13.75
CA LEU A 359 -6.60 21.85 14.85
C LEU A 359 -6.92 22.61 16.16
N THR A 360 -6.26 23.74 16.41
CA THR A 360 -6.52 24.56 17.61
C THR A 360 -7.91 25.18 17.58
N GLU A 361 -8.28 25.80 16.46
CA GLU A 361 -9.63 26.36 16.27
C GLU A 361 -10.71 25.27 16.22
N PHE A 362 -10.45 24.16 15.53
CA PHE A 362 -11.37 23.02 15.51
C PHE A 362 -11.63 22.47 16.93
N ARG A 363 -10.58 22.28 17.74
CA ARG A 363 -10.71 21.87 19.16
C ARG A 363 -11.42 22.92 20.02
N SER A 364 -11.36 24.21 19.68
CA SER A 364 -12.16 25.25 20.32
C SER A 364 -13.66 25.03 20.08
N LEU A 365 -14.05 24.73 18.83
CA LEU A 365 -15.43 24.35 18.47
C LEU A 365 -15.89 23.06 19.14
N LEU A 366 -15.02 22.04 19.25
CA LEU A 366 -15.38 20.81 19.99
C LEU A 366 -15.71 21.11 21.47
N ARG A 367 -14.89 21.94 22.13
CA ARG A 367 -15.15 22.36 23.53
C ARG A 367 -16.46 23.14 23.66
N SER A 368 -16.73 24.10 22.78
CA SER A 368 -17.97 24.91 22.84
C SER A 368 -19.23 24.09 22.57
N ARG A 369 -19.15 23.04 21.73
CA ARG A 369 -20.23 22.07 21.47
C ARG A 369 -20.30 20.92 22.48
N GLN A 370 -19.44 20.91 23.52
CA GLN A 370 -19.32 19.85 24.53
C GLN A 370 -19.04 18.46 23.93
N LEU A 371 -18.20 18.39 22.90
CA LEU A 371 -17.74 17.17 22.23
C LEU A 371 -16.32 16.83 22.68
N GLN A 372 -16.04 15.55 22.92
CA GLN A 372 -14.70 15.05 23.27
C GLN A 372 -13.94 14.57 22.03
N ALA A 373 -14.65 14.18 20.98
CA ALA A 373 -14.08 13.79 19.69
C ALA A 373 -15.02 14.14 18.53
N TYR A 374 -14.49 14.09 17.31
CA TYR A 374 -15.24 14.21 16.07
C TYR A 374 -14.71 13.23 15.02
N ILE A 375 -15.61 12.59 14.28
CA ILE A 375 -15.31 11.68 13.17
C ILE A 375 -15.64 12.39 11.85
N LEU A 376 -14.70 12.41 10.91
CA LEU A 376 -14.84 12.99 9.58
C LEU A 376 -14.33 12.00 8.53
N HIS A 377 -15.20 11.62 7.60
CA HIS A 377 -14.88 10.79 6.43
C HIS A 377 -14.38 11.67 5.27
N SER A 378 -13.75 11.08 4.26
CA SER A 378 -13.27 11.78 3.06
C SER A 378 -14.39 12.26 2.14
N GLU A 379 -15.52 11.55 2.20
CA GLU A 379 -16.66 11.60 1.31
C GLU A 379 -17.56 12.85 1.50
N ASP A 380 -18.28 13.24 0.45
CA ASP A 380 -19.30 14.28 0.50
C ASP A 380 -20.68 13.74 0.95
N GLU A 381 -21.74 14.56 0.88
CA GLU A 381 -23.11 14.15 1.24
C GLU A 381 -23.78 13.18 0.23
N HIS A 382 -23.06 12.81 -0.84
CA HIS A 382 -23.48 11.88 -1.89
C HIS A 382 -22.60 10.62 -1.95
N PHE A 383 -21.57 10.53 -1.10
CA PHE A 383 -20.57 9.46 -1.07
C PHE A 383 -19.73 9.36 -2.36
N SER A 384 -19.45 10.51 -2.98
CA SER A 384 -18.50 10.63 -4.09
C SER A 384 -17.09 10.28 -3.62
N GLU A 385 -16.38 9.40 -4.35
CA GLU A 385 -14.97 9.10 -4.07
C GLU A 385 -14.05 10.28 -4.42
N TYR A 386 -14.22 10.83 -5.62
CA TYR A 386 -13.66 12.13 -5.96
C TYR A 386 -14.63 13.19 -5.47
N VAL A 387 -14.22 14.00 -4.49
CA VAL A 387 -15.04 15.10 -3.96
C VAL A 387 -14.61 16.45 -4.54
N ASP A 388 -15.59 17.35 -4.74
CA ASP A 388 -15.36 18.74 -5.14
C ASP A 388 -14.43 19.44 -4.12
N PRO A 389 -13.54 20.36 -4.56
CA PRO A 389 -12.65 21.09 -3.65
C PRO A 389 -13.35 21.77 -2.44
N ALA A 390 -14.61 22.18 -2.57
CA ALA A 390 -15.42 22.75 -1.49
C ALA A 390 -15.77 21.76 -0.37
N ASP A 391 -15.71 20.46 -0.64
CA ASP A 391 -16.05 19.38 0.30
C ASP A 391 -14.81 18.60 0.80
N ARG A 392 -13.59 18.99 0.39
CA ARG A 392 -12.29 18.41 0.84
C ARG A 392 -11.91 18.79 2.28
N ARG A 393 -12.86 18.70 3.20
CA ARG A 393 -12.75 19.02 4.64
C ARG A 393 -11.57 18.30 5.30
N TYR A 394 -11.39 17.01 5.02
CA TYR A 394 -10.28 16.22 5.56
C TYR A 394 -8.92 16.76 5.09
N SER A 395 -8.83 17.19 3.84
CA SER A 395 -7.60 17.69 3.23
C SER A 395 -7.24 19.09 3.74
N PHE A 396 -8.24 19.96 3.88
CA PHE A 396 -8.07 21.23 4.59
C PHE A 396 -7.61 21.01 6.03
N LEU A 397 -8.25 20.11 6.79
CA LEU A 397 -7.93 19.91 8.22
C LEU A 397 -6.56 19.25 8.46
N SER A 398 -6.14 18.31 7.60
CA SER A 398 -4.96 17.45 7.81
C SER A 398 -3.77 17.68 6.88
N GLY A 399 -3.97 18.35 5.74
CA GLY A 399 -2.96 18.46 4.67
C GLY A 399 -2.83 17.23 3.77
N PHE A 400 -3.44 16.09 4.12
CA PHE A 400 -3.44 14.88 3.28
C PHE A 400 -4.31 15.06 2.03
N THR A 401 -3.87 14.57 0.86
CA THR A 401 -4.53 14.80 -0.44
C THR A 401 -5.00 13.54 -1.18
N GLY A 402 -4.80 12.34 -0.63
CA GLY A 402 -5.34 11.09 -1.18
C GLY A 402 -6.87 10.99 -1.07
N SER A 403 -7.53 10.27 -1.98
CA SER A 403 -9.00 10.33 -2.13
C SER A 403 -9.77 9.71 -0.97
N VAL A 404 -9.22 8.68 -0.32
CA VAL A 404 -9.91 7.92 0.75
C VAL A 404 -9.15 8.02 2.07
N CYS A 405 -9.81 8.54 3.10
CA CYS A 405 -9.36 8.44 4.48
C CYS A 405 -10.51 8.55 5.51
N THR A 406 -10.22 8.18 6.75
CA THR A 406 -11.07 8.54 7.89
C THR A 406 -10.24 9.31 8.89
N THR A 407 -10.67 10.51 9.25
CA THR A 407 -10.01 11.34 10.26
C THR A 407 -10.80 11.32 11.56
N VAL A 408 -10.09 11.23 12.68
CA VAL A 408 -10.67 11.32 14.03
C VAL A 408 -9.85 12.30 14.83
N VAL A 409 -10.52 13.35 15.32
CA VAL A 409 -9.88 14.40 16.13
C VAL A 409 -10.50 14.41 17.51
N THR A 410 -9.65 14.46 18.54
CA THR A 410 -10.00 14.58 19.95
C THR A 410 -9.50 15.92 20.48
N LEU A 411 -9.82 16.24 21.74
CA LEU A 411 -9.40 17.48 22.39
C LEU A 411 -7.88 17.67 22.48
N ASP A 412 -7.08 16.60 22.38
CA ASP A 412 -5.62 16.58 22.50
C ASP A 412 -4.88 15.85 21.35
N LYS A 413 -5.51 14.87 20.67
CA LYS A 413 -4.88 14.07 19.58
C LYS A 413 -5.64 14.17 18.25
N ALA A 414 -4.97 13.91 17.14
CA ALA A 414 -5.57 13.75 15.81
C ALA A 414 -4.99 12.50 15.14
N ALA A 415 -5.83 11.73 14.44
CA ALA A 415 -5.43 10.51 13.76
C ALA A 415 -6.12 10.39 12.39
N LEU A 416 -5.42 9.83 11.41
CA LEU A 416 -5.91 9.63 10.04
C LEU A 416 -5.68 8.19 9.61
N TRP A 417 -6.76 7.48 9.30
CA TRP A 417 -6.75 6.14 8.71
C TRP A 417 -6.69 6.24 7.19
N ALA A 418 -5.62 5.73 6.61
CA ALA A 418 -5.41 5.62 5.17
C ALA A 418 -5.18 4.15 4.79
N ASP A 419 -5.72 3.72 3.65
CA ASP A 419 -5.46 2.38 3.12
C ASP A 419 -4.08 2.25 2.45
N GLY A 420 -3.73 1.03 2.06
CA GLY A 420 -2.40 0.68 1.54
C GLY A 420 -1.91 1.52 0.35
N ARG A 421 -2.83 2.05 -0.47
CA ARG A 421 -2.52 2.94 -1.60
C ARG A 421 -1.83 4.23 -1.15
N TYR A 422 -2.13 4.64 0.08
CA TYR A 422 -1.84 5.96 0.63
C TYR A 422 -0.86 5.95 1.83
N HIS A 423 -0.42 4.78 2.31
CA HIS A 423 0.47 4.69 3.48
C HIS A 423 1.78 5.47 3.35
N LEU A 424 2.32 5.59 2.14
CA LEU A 424 3.56 6.33 1.86
C LEU A 424 3.29 7.82 1.63
N GLN A 425 2.26 8.16 0.84
CA GLN A 425 1.83 9.55 0.64
C GLN A 425 1.48 10.24 1.96
N ALA A 426 0.63 9.62 2.78
CA ALA A 426 0.22 10.18 4.08
C ALA A 426 1.42 10.36 5.03
N SER A 427 2.46 9.53 4.93
CA SER A 427 3.69 9.68 5.75
C SER A 427 4.59 10.84 5.32
N HIS A 428 4.33 11.45 4.15
CA HIS A 428 5.03 12.65 3.67
C HIS A 428 4.18 13.92 3.78
N GLU A 429 2.85 13.81 3.65
CA GLU A 429 1.93 14.95 3.68
C GLU A 429 1.51 15.38 5.10
N LEU A 430 1.39 14.44 6.05
CA LEU A 430 0.97 14.73 7.42
C LEU A 430 2.09 15.35 8.24
N ASP A 431 1.74 16.36 9.05
CA ASP A 431 2.65 16.95 10.02
C ASP A 431 2.68 16.19 11.36
N GLY A 432 3.53 16.66 12.29
CA GLY A 432 3.69 16.04 13.61
C GLY A 432 2.47 16.10 14.55
N ASN A 433 1.36 16.76 14.17
CA ASN A 433 0.13 16.77 14.95
C ASN A 433 -0.75 15.53 14.69
N TRP A 434 -0.48 14.77 13.62
CA TRP A 434 -1.30 13.64 13.17
C TRP A 434 -0.64 12.29 13.40
N VAL A 435 -1.43 11.32 13.86
CA VAL A 435 -1.02 9.91 13.90
C VAL A 435 -1.56 9.18 12.67
N LEU A 436 -0.68 8.75 11.78
CA LEU A 436 -1.04 7.92 10.62
C LEU A 436 -1.39 6.49 11.06
N MET A 437 -2.63 6.10 10.81
CA MET A 437 -3.17 4.76 11.03
C MET A 437 -3.17 3.99 9.70
N LYS A 438 -2.23 3.05 9.55
CA LYS A 438 -2.04 2.27 8.32
C LYS A 438 -3.09 1.14 8.21
N LYS A 439 -4.31 1.51 7.78
CA LYS A 439 -5.47 0.63 7.68
C LYS A 439 -5.15 -0.61 6.85
N GLY A 440 -5.56 -1.78 7.35
CA GLY A 440 -5.26 -3.09 6.76
C GLY A 440 -4.07 -3.84 7.37
N LEU A 441 -3.27 -3.22 8.25
CA LEU A 441 -2.23 -3.91 9.02
C LEU A 441 -2.79 -4.51 10.33
N PRO A 442 -2.33 -5.71 10.79
CA PRO A 442 -2.92 -6.42 11.93
C PRO A 442 -2.93 -5.64 13.26
N ASP A 443 -1.93 -4.81 13.52
CA ASP A 443 -1.76 -4.09 14.78
C ASP A 443 -2.47 -2.71 14.82
N VAL A 444 -3.14 -2.31 13.74
CA VAL A 444 -3.80 -1.00 13.64
C VAL A 444 -5.25 -1.10 14.15
N PRO A 445 -5.63 -0.36 15.21
CA PRO A 445 -6.98 -0.42 15.77
C PRO A 445 -8.03 0.13 14.80
N SER A 446 -9.28 -0.34 14.92
CA SER A 446 -10.42 0.32 14.30
C SER A 446 -10.62 1.73 14.86
N GLU A 447 -11.38 2.56 14.16
CA GLU A 447 -11.65 3.94 14.56
C GLU A 447 -12.36 3.97 15.94
N ALA A 448 -13.30 3.05 16.16
CA ALA A 448 -14.00 2.87 17.44
C ALA A 448 -13.08 2.37 18.58
N THR A 449 -12.21 1.39 18.31
CA THR A 449 -11.22 0.89 19.29
C THR A 449 -10.18 1.95 19.64
N TRP A 450 -9.83 2.84 18.71
CA TRP A 450 -8.97 3.98 19.03
C TRP A 450 -9.71 5.04 19.84
N LEU A 451 -10.97 5.35 19.51
CA LEU A 451 -11.82 6.27 20.28
C LEU A 451 -12.01 5.79 21.72
N SER A 452 -12.27 4.50 21.95
CA SER A 452 -12.43 3.96 23.31
C SER A 452 -11.15 4.08 24.15
N ARG A 453 -9.97 3.97 23.52
CA ARG A 453 -8.65 4.14 24.17
C ARG A 453 -8.24 5.60 24.38
N ASN A 454 -8.84 6.56 23.66
CA ASN A 454 -8.39 7.96 23.65
C ASN A 454 -9.45 8.98 24.10
N THR A 455 -10.61 8.54 24.57
CA THR A 455 -11.65 9.41 25.15
C THR A 455 -12.16 8.82 26.47
N PRO A 456 -12.57 9.63 27.46
CA PRO A 456 -13.22 9.12 28.68
C PRO A 456 -14.51 8.33 28.41
N PRO A 457 -14.95 7.44 29.33
CA PRO A 457 -16.32 6.95 29.37
C PRO A 457 -17.35 8.09 29.33
N GLY A 458 -18.55 7.84 28.81
CA GLY A 458 -19.61 8.84 28.64
C GLY A 458 -19.36 9.92 27.57
N SER A 459 -18.19 9.94 26.94
CA SER A 459 -17.82 10.95 25.93
C SER A 459 -18.84 11.08 24.80
N ARG A 460 -19.11 12.33 24.41
CA ARG A 460 -19.90 12.72 23.24
C ARG A 460 -18.97 12.83 22.04
N ILE A 461 -19.21 12.00 21.03
CA ILE A 461 -18.40 11.89 19.81
C ILE A 461 -19.24 12.45 18.66
N GLY A 462 -18.85 13.59 18.13
CA GLY A 462 -19.57 14.27 17.05
C GLY A 462 -19.31 13.65 15.67
N PHE A 463 -20.27 13.79 14.77
CA PHE A 463 -20.11 13.55 13.33
C PHE A 463 -21.10 14.40 12.54
N ASP A 464 -20.84 14.65 11.26
CA ASP A 464 -21.83 15.20 10.34
C ASP A 464 -22.77 14.07 9.87
N PRO A 465 -24.09 14.14 10.14
CA PRO A 465 -25.02 13.08 9.76
C PRO A 465 -25.21 12.94 8.24
N LYS A 466 -24.80 13.94 7.43
CA LYS A 466 -24.83 13.85 5.96
C LYS A 466 -23.64 13.11 5.37
N GLN A 467 -22.46 13.20 5.99
CA GLN A 467 -21.19 12.67 5.45
C GLN A 467 -20.83 11.25 5.89
N ILE A 468 -21.69 10.54 6.65
CA ILE A 468 -21.43 9.15 7.07
C ILE A 468 -22.67 8.27 6.77
N PRO A 469 -22.50 7.08 6.14
CA PRO A 469 -23.62 6.17 5.88
C PRO A 469 -24.28 5.67 7.17
N TYR A 470 -25.60 5.46 7.13
CA TYR A 470 -26.36 4.99 8.28
C TYR A 470 -25.81 3.69 8.89
N LEU A 471 -25.47 2.70 8.05
CA LEU A 471 -24.95 1.42 8.52
C LEU A 471 -23.55 1.53 9.14
N GLN A 472 -22.72 2.46 8.67
CA GLN A 472 -21.40 2.71 9.25
C GLN A 472 -21.51 3.36 10.65
N ILE A 473 -22.53 4.20 10.89
CA ILE A 473 -22.86 4.68 12.24
C ILE A 473 -23.35 3.54 13.14
N GLN A 474 -24.19 2.61 12.64
CA GLN A 474 -24.58 1.44 13.44
C GLN A 474 -23.40 0.52 13.77
N ALA A 475 -22.46 0.32 12.84
CA ALA A 475 -21.23 -0.41 13.09
C ALA A 475 -20.37 0.27 14.17
N TYR A 476 -20.20 1.59 14.10
CA TYR A 476 -19.47 2.34 15.14
C TYR A 476 -20.15 2.27 16.51
N ARG A 477 -21.48 2.27 16.60
CA ARG A 477 -22.20 2.07 17.88
C ARG A 477 -21.86 0.71 18.50
N ARG A 478 -22.04 -0.36 17.73
CA ARG A 478 -21.71 -1.74 18.13
C ARG A 478 -20.26 -1.87 18.60
N GLU A 479 -19.30 -1.40 17.82
CA GLU A 479 -17.87 -1.49 18.17
C GLU A 479 -17.50 -0.63 19.38
N LEU A 480 -18.13 0.53 19.57
CA LEU A 480 -17.90 1.36 20.77
C LEU A 480 -18.44 0.70 22.03
N ASP A 481 -19.57 -0.03 21.96
CA ASP A 481 -20.11 -0.79 23.10
C ASP A 481 -19.28 -2.06 23.38
N GLU A 482 -18.88 -2.82 22.33
CA GLU A 482 -17.99 -3.99 22.44
C GLU A 482 -16.63 -3.62 23.07
N ALA A 483 -15.97 -2.59 22.55
CA ALA A 483 -14.66 -2.14 23.05
C ALA A 483 -14.72 -1.54 24.47
N GLN A 484 -15.91 -1.23 25.00
CA GLN A 484 -16.09 -0.86 26.41
C GLN A 484 -16.15 -2.08 27.32
N PHE A 485 -16.81 -3.15 26.88
CA PHE A 485 -16.91 -4.39 27.64
C PHE A 485 -15.54 -5.04 27.87
N GLU A 486 -14.65 -5.00 26.85
CA GLU A 486 -13.26 -5.46 26.98
C GLU A 486 -12.47 -4.69 28.05
N VAL A 487 -12.59 -3.35 28.08
CA VAL A 487 -11.87 -2.51 29.04
C VAL A 487 -12.34 -2.78 30.47
N VAL A 488 -13.66 -2.89 30.70
CA VAL A 488 -14.23 -3.21 32.02
C VAL A 488 -13.77 -4.59 32.50
N SER A 489 -13.67 -5.57 31.61
CA SER A 489 -13.23 -6.93 31.93
C SER A 489 -11.74 -7.04 32.31
N SER A 490 -10.97 -5.95 32.19
CA SER A 490 -9.52 -5.90 32.47
C SER A 490 -9.14 -5.16 33.76
N GLY A 491 -10.12 -4.61 34.50
CA GLY A 491 -9.92 -3.97 35.80
C GLY A 491 -10.28 -4.87 36.98
N ASP A 492 -9.71 -4.59 38.16
CA ASP A 492 -9.95 -5.37 39.38
C ASP A 492 -11.44 -5.39 39.78
N PHE A 493 -11.94 -6.58 40.11
CA PHE A 493 -13.32 -6.84 40.53
C PHE A 493 -13.60 -6.34 41.96
N SER A 494 -13.69 -5.03 42.16
CA SER A 494 -14.22 -4.45 43.40
C SER A 494 -14.85 -3.06 43.20
N ASP A 495 -16.01 -2.99 42.54
CA ASP A 495 -17.19 -2.34 43.14
C ASP A 495 -18.45 -2.45 42.25
N ASN A 496 -19.62 -2.62 42.87
CA ASN A 496 -20.93 -2.57 42.22
C ASN A 496 -21.38 -1.12 41.95
N ALA A 497 -20.54 -0.33 41.28
CA ALA A 497 -20.76 1.10 41.04
C ALA A 497 -20.74 1.44 39.54
N THR A 498 -21.91 1.87 39.03
CA THR A 498 -22.17 2.40 37.69
C THR A 498 -21.82 1.50 36.50
N ARG A 499 -22.84 1.21 35.65
CA ARG A 499 -22.60 0.96 34.23
C ARG A 499 -21.77 2.14 33.70
N SER A 500 -20.52 1.88 33.29
CA SER A 500 -19.70 2.85 32.55
C SER A 500 -20.58 3.45 31.45
N GLU A 501 -20.79 4.77 31.46
CA GLU A 501 -21.69 5.37 30.48
C GLU A 501 -21.17 5.10 29.06
N SER A 502 -22.01 4.48 28.21
CA SER A 502 -21.65 4.29 26.80
C SER A 502 -21.29 5.62 26.17
N ARG A 503 -20.14 5.66 25.48
CA ARG A 503 -19.78 6.79 24.63
C ARG A 503 -20.88 6.99 23.59
N ARG A 504 -21.34 8.23 23.44
CA ARG A 504 -22.53 8.55 22.65
C ARG A 504 -22.08 9.20 21.35
N LEU A 505 -22.40 8.56 20.22
CA LEU A 505 -22.34 9.24 18.92
C LEU A 505 -23.43 10.32 18.90
N VAL A 506 -23.07 11.55 18.51
CA VAL A 506 -23.94 12.72 18.53
C VAL A 506 -23.94 13.40 17.17
N ASP A 507 -25.13 13.52 16.60
CA ASP A 507 -25.38 14.21 15.34
C ASP A 507 -25.04 15.71 15.50
N VAL A 508 -24.14 16.23 14.67
CA VAL A 508 -23.83 17.67 14.66
C VAL A 508 -24.67 18.35 13.59
N LEU A 509 -25.76 18.98 14.04
CA LEU A 509 -26.71 19.71 13.19
C LEU A 509 -26.21 21.12 12.86
N GLY A 510 -26.64 21.62 11.69
CA GLY A 510 -26.28 22.93 11.14
C GLY A 510 -25.08 22.85 10.18
N PRO A 511 -24.33 23.95 9.99
CA PRO A 511 -23.09 23.94 9.22
C PRO A 511 -22.06 22.97 9.80
N ASN A 512 -21.31 22.32 8.92
CA ASN A 512 -20.24 21.42 9.31
C ASN A 512 -19.16 22.18 10.11
N LEU A 513 -18.60 21.55 11.15
CA LEU A 513 -17.66 22.24 12.04
C LEU A 513 -16.33 22.59 11.35
N ILE A 514 -15.94 21.86 10.31
CA ILE A 514 -14.73 22.16 9.54
C ILE A 514 -14.97 23.39 8.65
N ASP A 515 -16.17 23.54 8.07
CA ASP A 515 -16.53 24.69 7.26
C ASP A 515 -16.39 26.00 8.08
N LEU A 516 -16.86 25.99 9.33
CA LEU A 516 -16.71 27.11 10.27
C LEU A 516 -15.24 27.46 10.60
N VAL A 517 -14.34 26.48 10.60
CA VAL A 517 -12.89 26.74 10.76
C VAL A 517 -12.30 27.28 9.46
N TRP A 518 -12.72 26.77 8.31
CA TRP A 518 -12.24 27.20 6.99
C TRP A 518 -12.60 28.66 6.72
N ASP A 519 -13.84 29.05 7.00
CA ASP A 519 -14.30 30.44 6.89
C ASP A 519 -13.49 31.35 7.83
N LYS A 520 -13.27 30.94 9.09
CA LYS A 520 -12.43 31.71 10.04
C LYS A 520 -10.96 31.82 9.60
N MET A 521 -10.37 30.76 9.02
CA MET A 521 -8.99 30.80 8.50
C MET A 521 -8.84 31.70 7.27
N SER A 522 -9.94 32.00 6.58
CA SER A 522 -9.95 32.96 5.46
C SER A 522 -9.63 34.40 5.92
N GLU A 523 -9.94 34.72 7.17
CA GLU A 523 -9.69 36.04 7.79
C GLU A 523 -8.26 36.20 8.34
N ILE A 524 -7.51 35.10 8.48
CA ILE A 524 -6.17 35.09 9.09
C ILE A 524 -5.10 35.29 7.99
N PRO A 525 -4.32 36.39 8.01
CA PRO A 525 -3.36 36.71 6.94
C PRO A 525 -2.26 35.66 6.73
N GLU A 526 -1.95 34.88 7.76
CA GLU A 526 -0.89 33.86 7.76
C GLU A 526 -1.29 32.55 7.06
N GLU A 527 -2.60 32.25 6.97
CA GLU A 527 -3.11 31.08 6.24
C GLU A 527 -3.79 31.47 4.91
N GLN A 528 -4.55 32.59 4.90
CA GLN A 528 -5.27 33.14 3.75
C GLN A 528 -5.98 32.09 2.86
N CYS A 529 -6.60 31.08 3.50
CA CYS A 529 -7.16 29.92 2.83
C CYS A 529 -8.69 30.04 2.75
N SER A 530 -9.19 30.56 1.63
CA SER A 530 -10.63 30.60 1.36
C SER A 530 -11.20 29.22 1.00
N ARG A 531 -12.40 28.92 1.48
CA ARG A 531 -13.14 27.74 1.05
C ARG A 531 -13.57 27.91 -0.42
N PRO A 532 -13.32 26.93 -1.31
CA PRO A 532 -13.85 26.96 -2.67
C PRO A 532 -15.39 26.97 -2.68
N VAL A 533 -15.99 27.62 -3.68
CA VAL A 533 -17.42 27.52 -3.94
C VAL A 533 -17.69 26.24 -4.72
N ARG A 534 -18.61 25.40 -4.23
CA ARG A 534 -19.05 24.17 -4.92
C ARG A 534 -19.60 24.54 -6.30
N LYS A 535 -19.17 23.84 -7.35
CA LYS A 535 -19.65 24.08 -8.71
C LYS A 535 -21.10 23.61 -8.90
N ALA A 536 -21.79 24.25 -9.83
CA ALA A 536 -23.15 23.93 -10.23
C ALA A 536 -23.28 24.23 -11.73
N ASN A 537 -22.71 23.34 -12.55
CA ASN A 537 -22.53 23.50 -13.99
C ASN A 537 -23.80 23.12 -14.79
N PRO A 538 -23.81 23.33 -16.12
CA PRO A 538 -24.87 22.83 -17.00
C PRO A 538 -24.94 21.30 -17.05
N ILE A 539 -26.16 20.79 -17.18
CA ILE A 539 -26.51 19.38 -17.32
C ILE A 539 -26.74 19.08 -18.80
N THR A 540 -26.18 17.97 -19.29
CA THR A 540 -26.33 17.49 -20.67
C THR A 540 -27.11 16.18 -20.72
N ASN A 541 -27.72 15.86 -21.86
CA ASN A 541 -28.44 14.61 -22.07
C ASN A 541 -27.55 13.54 -22.71
N VAL A 542 -27.77 12.28 -22.34
CA VAL A 542 -27.18 11.12 -22.99
C VAL A 542 -28.10 10.66 -24.13
N PRO A 543 -27.61 10.47 -25.36
CA PRO A 543 -28.44 10.01 -26.46
C PRO A 543 -28.88 8.55 -26.26
N ILE A 544 -30.12 8.24 -26.62
CA ILE A 544 -30.68 6.87 -26.50
C ILE A 544 -29.90 5.83 -27.31
N SER A 545 -29.25 6.24 -28.40
CA SER A 545 -28.38 5.37 -29.21
C SER A 545 -27.20 4.79 -28.43
N PHE A 546 -26.75 5.47 -27.37
CA PHE A 546 -25.76 4.94 -26.43
C PHE A 546 -26.43 4.34 -25.18
N ALA A 547 -27.35 5.09 -24.56
CA ALA A 547 -28.00 4.68 -23.30
C ALA A 547 -28.88 3.41 -23.40
N GLY A 548 -29.26 2.98 -24.62
CA GLY A 548 -29.98 1.74 -24.92
C GLY A 548 -31.44 1.69 -24.48
N GLN A 549 -31.82 2.49 -23.47
CA GLN A 549 -33.16 2.62 -22.92
C GLN A 549 -33.45 4.08 -22.58
N THR A 550 -34.72 4.47 -22.67
CA THR A 550 -35.24 5.75 -22.15
C THR A 550 -35.14 5.79 -20.62
N TRP A 551 -35.20 7.00 -20.05
CA TRP A 551 -35.26 7.14 -18.59
C TRP A 551 -36.59 6.63 -18.03
N GLN A 552 -37.68 6.76 -18.81
CA GLN A 552 -39.01 6.26 -18.47
C GLN A 552 -39.03 4.73 -18.31
N GLU A 553 -38.43 4.00 -19.24
CA GLU A 553 -38.29 2.53 -19.15
C GLU A 553 -37.46 2.12 -17.92
N LYS A 554 -36.38 2.84 -17.62
CA LYS A 554 -35.56 2.62 -16.41
C LYS A 554 -36.37 2.84 -15.12
N VAL A 555 -37.13 3.93 -15.02
CA VAL A 555 -38.04 4.20 -13.88
C VAL A 555 -39.12 3.13 -13.76
N GLN A 556 -39.71 2.68 -14.87
CA GLN A 556 -40.74 1.64 -14.83
C GLN A 556 -40.18 0.28 -14.36
N ARG A 557 -38.97 -0.10 -14.80
CA ARG A 557 -38.26 -1.29 -14.29
C ARG A 557 -38.04 -1.21 -12.77
N ILE A 558 -37.67 -0.03 -12.24
CA ILE A 558 -37.50 0.19 -10.80
C ILE A 558 -38.82 0.02 -10.05
N ARG A 559 -39.92 0.60 -10.55
CA ARG A 559 -41.25 0.45 -9.92
C ARG A 559 -41.72 -1.01 -9.86
N VAL A 560 -41.42 -1.81 -10.89
CA VAL A 560 -41.66 -3.27 -10.88
C VAL A 560 -40.83 -3.99 -9.79
N LEU A 561 -39.64 -3.50 -9.45
CA LEU A 561 -38.83 -4.04 -8.35
C LEU A 561 -39.29 -3.55 -6.95
N MET A 562 -39.97 -2.40 -6.87
CA MET A 562 -40.50 -1.81 -5.62
C MET A 562 -41.75 -2.55 -5.10
N ASP A 563 -42.66 -2.95 -5.99
CA ASP A 563 -43.93 -3.62 -5.67
C ASP A 563 -43.79 -4.91 -4.83
N PRO A 564 -43.00 -5.94 -5.23
CA PRO A 564 -42.83 -7.16 -4.40
C PRO A 564 -42.10 -6.87 -3.09
N LYS A 565 -41.37 -5.76 -3.01
CA LYS A 565 -40.75 -5.25 -1.78
C LYS A 565 -41.69 -4.33 -0.98
N ARG A 566 -42.94 -4.11 -1.40
CA ARG A 566 -43.92 -3.23 -0.73
C ARG A 566 -43.33 -1.83 -0.44
N VAL A 567 -42.51 -1.32 -1.35
CA VAL A 567 -41.88 0.00 -1.30
C VAL A 567 -42.74 0.96 -2.11
N SER A 568 -42.98 2.17 -1.60
CA SER A 568 -43.62 3.25 -2.38
C SER A 568 -42.70 4.42 -2.69
N LEU A 569 -41.55 4.51 -2.02
CA LEU A 569 -40.56 5.57 -2.17
C LEU A 569 -39.15 4.96 -2.25
N LEU A 570 -38.41 5.26 -3.31
CA LEU A 570 -36.97 5.02 -3.40
C LEU A 570 -36.25 6.36 -3.26
N ALA A 571 -35.35 6.48 -2.29
CA ALA A 571 -34.63 7.72 -1.99
C ALA A 571 -33.14 7.59 -2.31
N ILE A 572 -32.65 8.46 -3.20
CA ILE A 572 -31.35 8.30 -3.87
C ILE A 572 -30.50 9.56 -3.65
N SER A 573 -29.27 9.35 -3.18
CA SER A 573 -28.23 10.38 -3.07
C SER A 573 -27.04 10.15 -3.98
N THR A 574 -26.78 8.92 -4.45
CA THR A 574 -25.63 8.60 -5.29
C THR A 574 -25.75 9.29 -6.65
N LEU A 575 -24.82 10.18 -6.99
CA LEU A 575 -24.95 11.06 -8.17
C LEU A 575 -24.91 10.29 -9.50
N ASP A 576 -24.16 9.20 -9.54
CA ASP A 576 -23.97 8.35 -10.71
C ASP A 576 -25.23 7.53 -11.03
N GLU A 577 -25.94 7.06 -10.00
CA GLU A 577 -27.28 6.46 -10.12
C GLU A 577 -28.31 7.46 -10.68
N ILE A 578 -28.31 8.70 -10.19
CA ILE A 578 -29.23 9.75 -10.66
C ILE A 578 -28.95 10.08 -12.14
N ALA A 579 -27.67 10.27 -12.48
CA ALA A 579 -27.21 10.51 -13.85
C ALA A 579 -27.57 9.34 -14.80
N TRP A 580 -27.33 8.09 -14.40
CA TRP A 580 -27.65 6.92 -15.22
C TRP A 580 -29.16 6.69 -15.37
N LEU A 581 -29.95 6.87 -14.31
CA LEU A 581 -31.40 6.66 -14.35
C LEU A 581 -32.07 7.68 -15.27
N LEU A 582 -31.71 8.95 -15.16
CA LEU A 582 -32.34 10.03 -15.91
C LEU A 582 -31.77 10.24 -17.32
N ASN A 583 -30.76 9.46 -17.75
CA ASN A 583 -30.00 9.69 -18.98
C ASN A 583 -29.43 11.12 -19.07
N LEU A 584 -28.90 11.63 -17.97
CA LEU A 584 -28.30 12.96 -17.85
C LEU A 584 -26.83 12.86 -17.41
N ARG A 585 -26.02 13.87 -17.68
CA ARG A 585 -24.62 14.01 -17.23
C ARG A 585 -24.32 15.44 -16.83
N GLY A 586 -23.27 15.62 -16.03
CA GLY A 586 -22.79 16.92 -15.58
C GLY A 586 -21.27 16.97 -15.50
N SER A 587 -20.75 17.98 -14.83
CA SER A 587 -19.30 18.19 -14.63
C SER A 587 -18.98 18.81 -13.27
N ASP A 588 -19.88 18.63 -12.29
CA ASP A 588 -19.73 19.20 -10.95
C ASP A 588 -18.62 18.51 -10.16
N VAL A 589 -18.52 17.19 -10.30
CA VAL A 589 -17.42 16.40 -9.74
C VAL A 589 -16.33 16.25 -10.80
N ILE A 590 -15.08 16.55 -10.44
CA ILE A 590 -13.95 16.38 -11.36
C ILE A 590 -13.79 14.88 -11.68
N TYR A 591 -13.58 14.57 -12.97
CA TYR A 591 -13.43 13.22 -13.54
C TYR A 591 -14.69 12.35 -13.62
N ASN A 592 -15.71 12.61 -12.79
CA ASN A 592 -16.98 11.89 -12.82
C ASN A 592 -18.05 12.76 -13.52
N PRO A 593 -18.66 12.34 -14.64
CA PRO A 593 -19.57 13.18 -15.43
C PRO A 593 -20.98 13.28 -14.80
N VAL A 594 -21.05 13.75 -13.56
CA VAL A 594 -22.25 13.83 -12.72
C VAL A 594 -22.52 15.27 -12.27
N PHE A 595 -23.73 15.51 -11.73
CA PHE A 595 -24.19 16.80 -11.23
C PHE A 595 -24.77 16.64 -9.83
N PHE A 596 -24.65 17.65 -8.97
CA PHE A 596 -25.15 17.59 -7.60
C PHE A 596 -26.69 17.56 -7.56
N ALA A 597 -27.24 16.43 -7.12
CA ALA A 597 -28.67 16.19 -7.09
C ALA A 597 -29.08 15.21 -5.98
N TYR A 598 -30.34 15.29 -5.57
CA TYR A 598 -31.04 14.17 -4.93
C TYR A 598 -32.24 13.76 -5.81
N LEU A 599 -32.70 12.52 -5.65
CA LEU A 599 -33.85 12.00 -6.39
C LEU A 599 -34.75 11.15 -5.48
N LEU A 600 -36.05 11.43 -5.53
CA LEU A 600 -37.08 10.56 -4.97
C LEU A 600 -37.91 9.97 -6.11
N VAL A 601 -38.03 8.65 -6.16
CA VAL A 601 -38.91 7.94 -7.11
C VAL A 601 -40.08 7.37 -6.33
N THR A 602 -41.30 7.85 -6.62
CA THR A 602 -42.55 7.29 -6.10
C THR A 602 -43.15 6.31 -7.11
N LEU A 603 -44.29 5.70 -6.77
CA LEU A 603 -45.04 4.83 -7.68
C LEU A 603 -45.63 5.56 -8.90
N ASP A 604 -45.79 6.87 -8.84
CA ASP A 604 -46.52 7.71 -9.81
C ASP A 604 -45.75 8.96 -10.29
N ALA A 605 -44.77 9.44 -9.53
CA ALA A 605 -43.95 10.62 -9.83
C ALA A 605 -42.44 10.39 -9.61
N VAL A 606 -41.65 11.38 -10.03
CA VAL A 606 -40.20 11.51 -9.80
C VAL A 606 -39.93 12.94 -9.33
N HIS A 607 -39.27 13.11 -8.19
CA HIS A 607 -38.93 14.41 -7.62
C HIS A 607 -37.41 14.58 -7.67
N LEU A 608 -36.92 15.49 -8.50
CA LEU A 608 -35.52 15.77 -8.76
C LEU A 608 -35.12 17.09 -8.08
N PHE A 609 -34.09 17.06 -7.24
CA PHE A 609 -33.65 18.20 -6.44
C PHE A 609 -32.34 18.75 -6.99
N LEU A 610 -32.33 20.00 -7.45
CA LEU A 610 -31.22 20.62 -8.18
C LEU A 610 -30.88 22.03 -7.68
N ASN A 611 -29.63 22.45 -7.90
CA ASN A 611 -29.22 23.83 -7.67
C ASN A 611 -29.88 24.77 -8.68
N ALA A 612 -30.32 25.95 -8.20
CA ALA A 612 -31.06 26.90 -9.04
C ALA A 612 -30.27 27.39 -10.26
N SER A 613 -28.94 27.54 -10.15
CA SER A 613 -28.06 27.85 -11.27
C SER A 613 -28.04 26.75 -12.32
N SER A 614 -27.84 25.48 -11.91
CA SER A 614 -27.90 24.33 -12.82
C SER A 614 -29.24 24.23 -13.55
N VAL A 615 -30.37 24.54 -12.88
CA VAL A 615 -31.69 24.59 -13.54
C VAL A 615 -31.77 25.73 -14.56
N ALA A 616 -31.29 26.92 -14.21
CA ALA A 616 -31.31 28.08 -15.10
C ALA A 616 -30.45 27.86 -16.36
N GLU A 617 -29.24 27.31 -16.21
CA GLU A 617 -28.33 27.03 -17.32
C GLU A 617 -28.75 25.81 -18.17
N SER A 618 -29.50 24.86 -17.58
CA SER A 618 -29.92 23.62 -18.25
C SER A 618 -31.38 23.60 -18.70
N GLN A 619 -32.09 24.73 -18.63
CA GLN A 619 -33.55 24.78 -18.82
C GLN A 619 -34.02 24.14 -20.14
N GLY A 620 -33.27 24.31 -21.23
CA GLY A 620 -33.56 23.68 -22.52
C GLY A 620 -33.48 22.16 -22.48
N VAL A 621 -32.38 21.62 -21.94
CA VAL A 621 -32.14 20.17 -21.80
C VAL A 621 -33.20 19.55 -20.90
N LEU A 622 -33.46 20.13 -19.72
CA LEU A 622 -34.43 19.63 -18.75
C LEU A 622 -35.86 19.64 -19.32
N LYS A 623 -36.25 20.71 -20.04
CA LYS A 623 -37.56 20.80 -20.69
C LYS A 623 -37.74 19.79 -21.82
N THR A 624 -36.69 19.48 -22.58
CA THR A 624 -36.75 18.42 -23.61
C THR A 624 -36.76 17.03 -22.98
N GLN A 625 -35.93 16.77 -21.97
CA GLN A 625 -35.83 15.47 -21.30
C GLN A 625 -37.12 15.05 -20.60
N PHE A 626 -37.80 16.01 -19.94
CA PHE A 626 -39.01 15.79 -19.15
C PHE A 626 -40.27 16.39 -19.80
N GLY A 627 -40.23 16.65 -21.12
CA GLY A 627 -41.37 17.19 -21.86
C GLY A 627 -42.45 16.16 -22.22
N ASP A 628 -42.17 14.88 -22.03
CA ASP A 628 -43.11 13.77 -22.21
C ASP A 628 -44.02 13.63 -20.97
N PRO A 629 -45.35 13.77 -21.11
CA PRO A 629 -46.29 13.67 -19.99
C PRO A 629 -46.55 12.23 -19.52
N SER A 630 -45.88 11.21 -20.07
CA SER A 630 -46.04 9.81 -19.65
C SER A 630 -45.65 9.54 -18.18
N LEU A 631 -44.77 10.37 -17.61
CA LEU A 631 -44.35 10.32 -16.22
C LEU A 631 -44.25 11.72 -15.60
N ASN A 632 -44.82 11.90 -14.41
CA ASN A 632 -44.75 13.17 -13.69
C ASN A 632 -43.34 13.40 -13.13
N VAL A 633 -42.66 14.46 -13.56
CA VAL A 633 -41.37 14.91 -13.02
C VAL A 633 -41.52 16.29 -12.41
N PHE A 634 -41.11 16.42 -11.14
CA PHE A 634 -41.10 17.68 -10.41
C PHE A 634 -39.65 18.06 -10.09
N ILE A 635 -39.25 19.28 -10.45
CA ILE A 635 -37.92 19.83 -10.15
C ILE A 635 -38.05 20.78 -8.97
N HIS A 636 -37.28 20.52 -7.91
CA HIS A 636 -37.28 21.27 -6.65
C HIS A 636 -35.88 21.85 -6.37
N PRO A 637 -35.77 22.90 -5.55
CA PRO A 637 -34.48 23.36 -5.02
C PRO A 637 -33.74 22.27 -4.23
N TYR A 638 -32.44 22.13 -4.45
CA TYR A 638 -31.57 21.15 -3.80
C TYR A 638 -31.71 21.10 -2.26
N ALA A 639 -31.87 22.27 -1.62
CA ALA A 639 -31.99 22.39 -0.17
C ALA A 639 -33.30 21.83 0.42
N GLU A 640 -34.38 21.72 -0.38
CA GLU A 640 -35.71 21.28 0.09
C GLU A 640 -35.82 19.75 0.21
N PHE A 641 -34.79 18.99 -0.20
CA PHE A 641 -34.82 17.53 -0.26
C PHE A 641 -35.25 16.85 1.06
N PHE A 642 -34.69 17.27 2.20
CA PHE A 642 -34.99 16.63 3.49
C PHE A 642 -36.44 16.90 3.94
N GLU A 643 -36.92 18.13 3.78
CA GLU A 643 -38.32 18.49 4.05
C GLU A 643 -39.28 17.69 3.15
N HIS A 644 -38.95 17.57 1.86
CA HIS A 644 -39.77 16.82 0.91
C HIS A 644 -39.78 15.31 1.23
N LEU A 645 -38.64 14.74 1.64
CA LEU A 645 -38.54 13.34 2.09
C LEU A 645 -39.43 13.09 3.32
N GLU A 646 -39.36 13.94 4.35
CA GLU A 646 -40.22 13.83 5.54
C GLU A 646 -41.72 13.93 5.19
N ASN A 647 -42.08 14.87 4.32
CA ASN A 647 -43.46 15.05 3.84
C ASN A 647 -43.98 13.83 3.07
N GLN A 648 -43.14 13.18 2.24
CA GLN A 648 -43.50 11.95 1.52
C GLN A 648 -43.61 10.75 2.48
N VAL A 649 -42.71 10.65 3.47
CA VAL A 649 -42.72 9.60 4.51
C VAL A 649 -44.00 9.64 5.35
N ALA A 650 -44.49 10.84 5.69
CA ALA A 650 -45.75 11.02 6.40
C ALA A 650 -46.99 10.55 5.61
N GLN A 651 -46.88 10.43 4.29
CA GLN A 651 -47.98 10.15 3.36
C GLN A 651 -47.92 8.74 2.73
N LEU A 652 -46.97 7.88 3.14
CA LEU A 652 -46.78 6.55 2.56
C LEU A 652 -48.07 5.70 2.62
N PRO A 653 -48.51 5.09 1.51
CA PRO A 653 -49.71 4.28 1.47
C PRO A 653 -49.55 3.00 2.32
N LYS A 654 -50.58 2.65 3.09
CA LYS A 654 -50.61 1.45 3.96
C LYS A 654 -50.31 0.12 3.23
N THR A 655 -50.55 0.06 1.92
CA THR A 655 -50.21 -1.10 1.09
C THR A 655 -48.69 -1.24 0.90
N HIS A 656 -47.97 -0.13 0.75
CA HIS A 656 -46.54 -0.05 0.48
C HIS A 656 -45.84 0.88 1.49
N PRO A 657 -45.82 0.54 2.80
CA PRO A 657 -45.43 1.46 3.86
C PRO A 657 -43.90 1.62 4.02
N ARG A 658 -43.12 1.39 2.96
CA ARG A 658 -41.64 1.35 3.02
C ARG A 658 -40.95 2.33 2.10
N VAL A 659 -39.84 2.86 2.60
CA VAL A 659 -38.84 3.64 1.86
C VAL A 659 -37.60 2.77 1.65
N TRP A 660 -37.12 2.67 0.42
CA TRP A 660 -35.89 1.96 0.08
C TRP A 660 -34.71 2.93 0.06
N PHE A 661 -33.67 2.58 0.80
CA PHE A 661 -32.36 3.22 0.85
C PHE A 661 -31.26 2.24 0.44
N ASP A 662 -30.27 2.71 -0.31
CA ASP A 662 -29.02 1.98 -0.50
C ASP A 662 -28.23 1.87 0.82
N TYR A 663 -27.32 0.90 0.92
CA TYR A 663 -26.44 0.75 2.08
C TYR A 663 -25.53 1.95 2.35
N ASN A 664 -25.20 2.72 1.31
CA ASN A 664 -24.44 3.97 1.42
C ASN A 664 -25.28 5.18 1.86
N ALA A 665 -26.62 5.09 1.92
CA ALA A 665 -27.47 6.23 2.24
C ALA A 665 -27.07 6.91 3.57
N SER A 666 -27.02 8.24 3.56
CA SER A 666 -26.53 9.03 4.69
C SER A 666 -27.35 8.80 5.95
N TYR A 667 -26.69 8.89 7.11
CA TYR A 667 -27.36 8.76 8.40
C TYR A 667 -28.51 9.78 8.55
N ALA A 668 -28.36 11.00 8.02
CA ALA A 668 -29.41 12.01 7.95
C ALA A 668 -30.65 11.51 7.21
N MET A 669 -30.51 11.04 5.96
CA MET A 669 -31.61 10.55 5.13
C MET A 669 -32.39 9.41 5.79
N VAL A 670 -31.67 8.42 6.32
CA VAL A 670 -32.28 7.22 6.90
C VAL A 670 -32.94 7.53 8.25
N SER A 671 -32.38 8.45 9.04
CA SER A 671 -32.87 8.76 10.38
C SER A 671 -34.17 9.56 10.39
N CYS A 672 -34.44 10.37 9.37
CA CYS A 672 -35.73 11.06 9.17
C CYS A 672 -36.91 10.09 8.95
N VAL A 673 -36.64 8.84 8.55
CA VAL A 673 -37.68 7.81 8.32
C VAL A 673 -37.85 6.92 9.55
N PRO A 674 -39.07 6.62 10.03
CA PRO A 674 -39.32 5.64 11.09
C PRO A 674 -38.72 4.25 10.78
N GLU A 675 -38.12 3.60 11.78
CA GLU A 675 -37.39 2.33 11.59
C GLU A 675 -38.25 1.22 10.96
N SER A 676 -39.52 1.12 11.33
CA SER A 676 -40.49 0.17 10.78
C SER A 676 -40.83 0.38 9.29
N GLN A 677 -40.44 1.52 8.71
CA GLN A 677 -40.65 1.88 7.31
C GLN A 677 -39.36 1.80 6.47
N ARG A 678 -38.19 1.57 7.09
CA ARG A 678 -36.91 1.50 6.36
C ARG A 678 -36.74 0.15 5.65
N LEU A 679 -36.25 0.18 4.41
CA LEU A 679 -35.67 -0.96 3.71
C LEU A 679 -34.25 -0.63 3.28
N MET A 680 -33.26 -1.18 3.99
CA MET A 680 -31.85 -1.11 3.59
C MET A 680 -31.56 -2.30 2.65
N ALA A 681 -31.26 -2.03 1.38
CA ALA A 681 -30.80 -3.02 0.40
C ALA A 681 -30.09 -2.32 -0.75
N ILE A 682 -29.16 -3.01 -1.43
CA ILE A 682 -28.46 -2.49 -2.62
C ILE A 682 -29.47 -1.82 -3.56
N SER A 683 -29.18 -0.59 -4.00
CA SER A 683 -30.03 0.15 -4.92
C SER A 683 -30.38 -0.69 -6.17
N PRO A 684 -31.65 -0.68 -6.61
CA PRO A 684 -32.02 -1.33 -7.87
C PRO A 684 -31.31 -0.67 -9.06
N ILE A 685 -30.96 0.62 -8.95
CA ILE A 685 -30.23 1.36 -9.99
C ILE A 685 -28.79 0.87 -10.06
N ALA A 686 -28.10 0.74 -8.91
CA ALA A 686 -26.75 0.21 -8.83
C ALA A 686 -26.65 -1.22 -9.44
N GLN A 687 -27.64 -2.07 -9.17
CA GLN A 687 -27.74 -3.39 -9.82
C GLN A 687 -27.99 -3.29 -11.33
N MET A 688 -28.94 -2.44 -11.75
CA MET A 688 -29.32 -2.29 -13.15
C MET A 688 -28.23 -1.68 -14.03
N LYS A 689 -27.39 -0.77 -13.51
CA LYS A 689 -26.31 -0.11 -14.26
C LYS A 689 -24.99 -0.89 -14.25
N ALA A 690 -24.76 -1.76 -13.27
CA ALA A 690 -23.56 -2.60 -13.22
C ALA A 690 -23.48 -3.54 -14.43
N THR A 691 -24.62 -4.14 -14.81
CA THR A 691 -24.79 -4.97 -16.01
C THR A 691 -25.12 -4.11 -17.22
N LYS A 692 -24.18 -3.99 -18.16
CA LYS A 692 -24.24 -3.03 -19.27
C LYS A 692 -25.14 -3.53 -20.41
N LEU A 693 -25.90 -2.62 -21.00
CA LEU A 693 -26.69 -2.89 -22.21
C LEU A 693 -25.77 -3.06 -23.44
N PRO A 694 -26.21 -3.75 -24.52
CA PRO A 694 -25.39 -3.94 -25.71
C PRO A 694 -24.86 -2.65 -26.35
N THR A 695 -25.63 -1.56 -26.32
CA THR A 695 -25.21 -0.23 -26.81
C THR A 695 -24.17 0.43 -25.91
N GLU A 696 -24.30 0.26 -24.58
CA GLU A 696 -23.32 0.74 -23.62
C GLU A 696 -21.99 -0.03 -23.78
N LEU A 697 -22.04 -1.35 -23.94
CA LEU A 697 -20.85 -2.20 -24.20
C LEU A 697 -20.16 -1.82 -25.51
N GLU A 698 -20.92 -1.55 -26.57
CA GLU A 698 -20.33 -1.18 -27.86
C GLU A 698 -19.68 0.19 -27.82
N GLY A 699 -20.32 1.17 -27.15
CA GLY A 699 -19.69 2.46 -26.88
C GLY A 699 -18.40 2.32 -26.07
N ILE A 700 -18.41 1.49 -25.02
CA ILE A 700 -17.24 1.23 -24.17
C ILE A 700 -16.10 0.62 -25.00
N ARG A 701 -16.38 -0.34 -25.89
CA ARG A 701 -15.36 -0.89 -26.81
C ARG A 701 -14.81 0.16 -27.76
N SER A 702 -15.67 0.99 -28.35
CA SER A 702 -15.27 2.06 -29.25
C SER A 702 -14.38 3.10 -28.54
N ALA A 703 -14.73 3.49 -27.31
CA ALA A 703 -13.92 4.38 -26.48
C ALA A 703 -12.52 3.79 -26.21
N HIS A 704 -12.44 2.51 -25.82
CA HIS A 704 -11.16 1.84 -25.56
C HIS A 704 -10.31 1.62 -26.81
N ALA A 705 -10.90 1.34 -27.97
CA ALA A 705 -10.16 1.22 -29.23
C ALA A 705 -9.54 2.56 -29.66
N MET A 706 -10.29 3.65 -29.49
CA MET A 706 -9.81 5.03 -29.74
C MET A 706 -8.70 5.44 -28.76
N ASP A 707 -8.93 5.26 -27.44
CA ASP A 707 -7.95 5.60 -26.41
C ASP A 707 -6.67 4.77 -26.51
N ALA A 708 -6.79 3.48 -26.84
CA ALA A 708 -5.65 2.60 -27.04
C ALA A 708 -4.76 3.03 -28.21
N LEU A 709 -5.31 3.57 -29.30
CA LEU A 709 -4.51 4.12 -30.40
C LEU A 709 -3.67 5.32 -29.94
N ILE A 710 -4.25 6.18 -29.09
CA ILE A 710 -3.58 7.35 -28.51
C ILE A 710 -2.46 6.91 -27.55
N LEU A 711 -2.76 5.99 -26.63
CA LEU A 711 -1.76 5.48 -25.68
C LEU A 711 -0.65 4.67 -26.38
N CYS A 712 -0.96 3.87 -27.40
CA CYS A 712 0.05 3.16 -28.18
C CYS A 712 0.97 4.12 -28.95
N ASP A 713 0.43 5.22 -29.50
CA ASP A 713 1.24 6.24 -30.19
C ASP A 713 2.14 7.01 -29.20
N PHE A 714 1.61 7.38 -28.03
CA PHE A 714 2.40 7.97 -26.94
C PHE A 714 3.53 7.04 -26.48
N LEU A 715 3.25 5.75 -26.25
CA LEU A 715 4.27 4.77 -25.84
C LEU A 715 5.30 4.49 -26.95
N ALA A 716 4.88 4.53 -28.22
CA ALA A 716 5.78 4.42 -29.36
C ALA A 716 6.69 5.66 -29.52
N TRP A 717 6.15 6.86 -29.28
CA TRP A 717 6.92 8.10 -29.22
C TRP A 717 7.93 8.07 -28.06
N MET A 718 7.52 7.69 -26.84
CA MET A 718 8.42 7.57 -25.68
C MET A 718 9.61 6.62 -25.94
N ASP A 719 9.37 5.49 -26.60
CA ASP A 719 10.40 4.50 -26.93
C ASP A 719 11.35 5.00 -28.05
N GLU A 720 10.86 5.75 -29.04
CA GLU A 720 11.70 6.41 -30.06
C GLU A 720 12.53 7.57 -29.47
N VAL A 721 11.93 8.39 -28.61
CA VAL A 721 12.63 9.45 -27.87
C VAL A 721 13.75 8.85 -27.02
N ALA A 722 13.49 7.73 -26.34
CA ALA A 722 14.50 7.02 -25.57
C ALA A 722 15.64 6.49 -26.43
N GLU A 723 15.36 5.93 -27.61
CA GLU A 723 16.38 5.52 -28.57
C GLU A 723 17.26 6.69 -29.03
N ARG A 724 16.64 7.82 -29.40
CA ARG A 724 17.36 9.01 -29.92
C ARG A 724 18.13 9.80 -28.84
N ASN A 725 17.74 9.69 -27.56
CA ASN A 725 18.45 10.30 -26.43
C ASN A 725 19.57 9.40 -25.84
N ARG A 726 19.89 8.26 -26.45
CA ARG A 726 20.97 7.38 -25.99
C ARG A 726 22.32 8.11 -26.04
N THR A 727 22.87 8.39 -24.87
CA THR A 727 24.29 8.69 -24.67
C THR A 727 24.96 7.53 -23.94
N LEU A 728 26.27 7.33 -24.15
CA LEU A 728 27.01 6.18 -23.62
C LEU A 728 27.26 6.21 -22.09
N ASN A 729 26.65 7.16 -21.35
CA ASN A 729 26.85 7.35 -19.92
C ASN A 729 25.54 7.10 -19.15
N HIS A 730 25.33 5.85 -18.72
CA HIS A 730 24.09 5.40 -18.08
C HIS A 730 23.90 5.85 -16.61
N THR A 731 24.81 6.66 -16.06
CA THR A 731 24.84 7.02 -14.64
C THR A 731 24.15 8.34 -14.30
N GLU A 732 23.92 9.23 -15.27
CA GLU A 732 23.28 10.52 -15.03
C GLU A 732 21.77 10.47 -15.34
N ARG A 733 20.92 10.79 -14.35
CA ARG A 733 19.46 10.94 -14.57
C ARG A 733 19.14 12.31 -15.18
N VAL A 734 19.59 12.54 -16.41
CA VAL A 734 19.25 13.73 -17.20
C VAL A 734 17.87 13.50 -17.85
N PRO A 735 16.95 14.49 -17.84
CA PRO A 735 15.71 14.39 -18.58
C PRO A 735 15.98 14.31 -20.08
N MET A 736 15.28 13.40 -20.77
CA MET A 736 15.34 13.29 -22.22
C MET A 736 14.78 14.54 -22.91
N LYS A 737 15.27 14.81 -24.12
CA LYS A 737 14.66 15.80 -25.02
C LYS A 737 13.53 15.16 -25.81
N GLY A 738 12.30 15.64 -25.66
CA GLY A 738 11.12 15.08 -26.36
C GLY A 738 10.96 15.50 -27.82
N ASP A 739 11.65 16.57 -28.24
CA ASP A 739 11.61 17.18 -29.57
C ASP A 739 12.62 16.57 -30.57
N VAL A 740 13.18 15.39 -30.25
CA VAL A 740 14.19 14.71 -31.07
C VAL A 740 13.61 13.88 -32.22
N CYS A 741 12.29 13.68 -32.27
CA CYS A 741 11.57 12.97 -33.33
C CYS A 741 10.23 13.67 -33.61
N GLU A 742 9.51 13.19 -34.63
CA GLU A 742 8.11 13.60 -34.83
C GLU A 742 7.31 13.38 -33.54
N PRO A 743 6.43 14.31 -33.12
CA PRO A 743 5.62 14.12 -31.93
C PRO A 743 4.56 13.02 -32.08
N ALA A 744 3.80 12.74 -31.01
CA ALA A 744 2.59 11.91 -31.06
C ALA A 744 1.35 12.75 -31.44
N GLY A 745 0.26 12.07 -31.79
CA GLY A 745 -1.03 12.68 -32.10
C GLY A 745 -1.29 12.83 -33.60
N SER A 746 -2.56 13.05 -33.95
CA SER A 746 -3.03 13.19 -35.34
C SER A 746 -4.17 14.23 -35.39
N PRO A 747 -3.88 15.50 -35.74
CA PRO A 747 -2.55 16.07 -36.07
C PRO A 747 -1.62 16.07 -34.86
N SER A 748 -0.31 15.98 -35.09
CA SER A 748 0.67 15.85 -33.99
C SER A 748 0.77 17.10 -33.12
N LEU A 749 0.87 16.91 -31.79
CA LEU A 749 0.98 17.99 -30.81
C LEU A 749 2.44 18.27 -30.44
N PRO A 750 2.85 19.53 -30.18
CA PRO A 750 4.20 19.86 -29.75
C PRO A 750 4.65 19.04 -28.53
N ALA A 751 5.71 18.25 -28.69
CA ALA A 751 6.26 17.46 -27.60
C ALA A 751 6.99 18.34 -26.56
N PRO A 752 6.95 18.00 -25.27
CA PRO A 752 7.72 18.71 -24.24
C PRO A 752 9.24 18.57 -24.46
N VAL A 753 9.94 19.71 -24.49
CA VAL A 753 11.40 19.77 -24.77
C VAL A 753 12.27 19.08 -23.71
N SER A 754 11.77 18.91 -22.48
CA SER A 754 12.47 18.24 -21.39
C SER A 754 11.49 17.30 -20.68
N LEU A 755 11.75 15.99 -20.70
CA LEU A 755 10.83 15.00 -20.18
C LEU A 755 10.97 14.82 -18.66
N THR A 756 9.89 15.13 -17.95
CA THR A 756 9.66 14.82 -16.53
C THR A 756 8.30 14.14 -16.40
N GLU A 757 8.02 13.50 -15.25
CA GLU A 757 6.75 12.78 -15.02
C GLU A 757 5.51 13.65 -15.29
N SER A 758 5.50 14.90 -14.81
CA SER A 758 4.38 15.82 -15.04
C SER A 758 4.30 16.30 -16.49
N SER A 759 5.43 16.45 -17.19
CA SER A 759 5.42 16.88 -18.59
C SER A 759 4.88 15.78 -19.51
N VAL A 760 5.24 14.51 -19.26
CA VAL A 760 4.74 13.38 -20.06
C VAL A 760 3.29 13.01 -19.71
N ALA A 761 2.87 13.20 -18.45
CA ALA A 761 1.47 13.09 -18.06
C ALA A 761 0.61 14.14 -18.78
N GLY A 762 0.98 15.42 -18.68
CA GLY A 762 0.27 16.51 -19.34
C GLY A 762 0.23 16.36 -20.86
N TYR A 763 1.30 15.84 -21.48
CA TYR A 763 1.32 15.55 -22.90
C TYR A 763 0.36 14.41 -23.30
N LEU A 764 0.29 13.33 -22.52
CA LEU A 764 -0.69 12.26 -22.74
C LEU A 764 -2.15 12.74 -22.56
N ASP A 765 -2.38 13.59 -21.56
CA ASP A 765 -3.69 14.20 -21.31
C ASP A 765 -4.11 15.11 -22.48
N GLU A 766 -3.18 15.89 -23.05
CA GLU A 766 -3.41 16.73 -24.22
C GLU A 766 -3.67 15.90 -25.49
N LEU A 767 -2.92 14.81 -25.70
CA LEU A 767 -3.15 13.87 -26.81
C LEU A 767 -4.54 13.23 -26.74
N ARG A 768 -5.01 12.87 -25.54
CA ARG A 768 -6.40 12.39 -25.34
C ARG A 768 -7.45 13.45 -25.66
N SER A 769 -7.17 14.71 -25.34
CA SER A 769 -8.09 15.82 -25.61
C SER A 769 -8.36 16.08 -27.11
N GLN A 770 -7.51 15.54 -28.00
CA GLN A 770 -7.74 15.60 -29.45
C GLN A 770 -8.88 14.68 -29.94
N ALA A 771 -9.27 13.68 -29.14
CA ALA A 771 -10.23 12.67 -29.57
C ALA A 771 -11.65 13.27 -29.74
N PRO A 772 -12.36 13.02 -30.86
CA PRO A 772 -13.62 13.71 -31.18
C PRO A 772 -14.76 13.58 -30.16
N SER A 773 -14.74 12.55 -29.31
CA SER A 773 -15.74 12.30 -28.28
C SER A 773 -15.22 12.52 -26.85
N PHE A 774 -14.01 13.05 -26.66
CA PHE A 774 -13.42 13.33 -25.35
C PHE A 774 -14.26 14.36 -24.57
N VAL A 775 -14.39 14.12 -23.27
CA VAL A 775 -15.12 15.01 -22.34
C VAL A 775 -14.19 15.50 -21.23
N SER A 776 -13.44 14.59 -20.61
CA SER A 776 -12.44 14.86 -19.57
C SER A 776 -11.59 13.62 -19.32
N LEU A 777 -10.58 13.69 -18.45
CA LEU A 777 -9.93 12.48 -17.92
C LEU A 777 -10.89 11.71 -16.99
N SER A 778 -10.72 10.40 -16.83
CA SER A 778 -11.52 9.58 -15.89
C SER A 778 -10.94 9.56 -14.47
N PHE A 779 -9.68 10.00 -14.32
CA PHE A 779 -9.00 10.31 -13.05
C PHE A 779 -7.75 11.17 -13.33
N THR A 780 -6.94 11.50 -12.30
CA THR A 780 -5.63 12.14 -12.53
C THR A 780 -4.63 11.11 -13.06
N THR A 781 -4.05 11.32 -14.24
CA THR A 781 -2.96 10.50 -14.78
C THR A 781 -1.82 10.33 -13.75
N ILE A 782 -1.61 9.08 -13.33
CA ILE A 782 -0.49 8.65 -12.51
C ILE A 782 0.68 8.38 -13.46
N SER A 783 1.78 9.11 -13.28
CA SER A 783 2.98 9.04 -14.11
C SER A 783 4.17 8.94 -13.16
N GLY A 784 4.73 7.74 -13.02
CA GLY A 784 5.75 7.41 -12.03
C GLY A 784 7.02 6.85 -12.67
N ALA A 785 8.14 7.54 -12.48
CA ALA A 785 9.47 7.13 -12.91
C ALA A 785 10.23 6.44 -11.76
N ASP A 786 10.78 5.27 -12.05
CA ASP A 786 11.55 4.46 -11.09
C ASP A 786 10.82 4.36 -9.73
N ALA A 787 11.46 4.85 -8.66
CA ALA A 787 10.98 4.83 -7.29
C ALA A 787 9.57 5.42 -7.09
N ASN A 788 9.17 6.41 -7.90
CA ASN A 788 7.85 7.02 -7.80
C ASN A 788 6.75 6.09 -8.32
N GLY A 789 7.05 5.19 -9.26
CA GLY A 789 6.14 4.12 -9.67
C GLY A 789 5.78 3.15 -8.52
N ALA A 790 6.60 3.08 -7.46
CA ALA A 790 6.29 2.31 -6.25
C ALA A 790 5.25 2.98 -5.34
N ILE A 791 4.87 4.23 -5.60
CA ILE A 791 3.82 4.95 -4.86
C ILE A 791 2.51 4.74 -5.62
N ILE A 792 1.62 3.90 -5.08
CA ILE A 792 0.50 3.30 -5.84
C ILE A 792 -0.37 4.35 -6.56
N HIS A 793 -0.75 5.42 -5.83
CA HIS A 793 -1.46 6.60 -6.35
C HIS A 793 -0.54 7.82 -6.37
N TYR A 794 0.64 7.70 -7.00
CA TYR A 794 1.56 8.82 -7.19
C TYR A 794 0.93 9.95 -8.01
N ARG A 795 1.20 11.20 -7.63
CA ARG A 795 0.89 12.37 -8.44
C ARG A 795 2.15 13.22 -8.62
N PRO A 796 2.66 13.38 -9.85
CA PRO A 796 3.82 14.25 -10.07
C PRO A 796 3.44 15.72 -9.82
N ILE A 797 4.34 16.45 -9.17
CA ILE A 797 4.19 17.88 -8.88
C ILE A 797 5.17 18.63 -9.79
N PRO A 798 4.70 19.45 -10.76
CA PRO A 798 5.58 20.16 -11.69
C PRO A 798 6.71 20.93 -11.02
N GLY A 799 7.94 20.68 -11.45
CA GLY A 799 9.16 21.29 -10.91
C GLY A 799 9.70 20.63 -9.62
N LYS A 800 9.07 19.54 -9.18
CA LYS A 800 9.54 18.66 -8.08
C LYS A 800 9.53 17.17 -8.48
N ASP A 801 8.99 16.87 -9.64
CA ASP A 801 8.84 15.57 -10.25
C ASP A 801 10.15 15.04 -10.83
N ALA A 802 10.24 13.72 -11.02
CA ALA A 802 11.46 13.07 -11.49
C ALA A 802 11.65 13.29 -13.00
N PRO A 803 12.92 13.38 -13.48
CA PRO A 803 13.23 13.38 -14.90
C PRO A 803 12.99 11.99 -15.50
N ILE A 804 12.43 11.93 -16.71
CA ILE A 804 12.39 10.70 -17.50
C ILE A 804 13.71 10.61 -18.29
N SER A 805 14.54 9.65 -17.95
CA SER A 805 15.78 9.29 -18.65
C SER A 805 15.59 8.11 -19.62
N PRO A 806 16.53 7.83 -20.54
CA PRO A 806 16.43 6.68 -21.44
C PRO A 806 16.35 5.32 -20.73
N SER A 807 16.85 5.19 -19.50
CA SER A 807 16.85 3.95 -18.71
C SER A 807 15.74 3.88 -17.65
N THR A 808 14.73 4.76 -17.73
CA THR A 808 13.63 4.80 -16.75
C THR A 808 12.77 3.53 -16.81
N PHE A 809 12.41 3.00 -15.63
CA PHE A 809 11.24 2.13 -15.52
C PHE A 809 10.01 3.01 -15.25
N TYR A 810 9.13 3.14 -16.24
CA TYR A 810 8.04 4.09 -16.24
C TYR A 810 6.69 3.37 -16.06
N LEU A 811 5.92 3.78 -15.05
CA LEU A 811 4.53 3.38 -14.86
C LEU A 811 3.64 4.55 -15.28
N VAL A 812 2.71 4.29 -16.21
CA VAL A 812 1.62 5.20 -16.54
C VAL A 812 0.29 4.51 -16.32
N ASP A 813 -0.55 5.13 -15.50
CA ASP A 813 -1.93 4.74 -15.27
C ASP A 813 -2.84 5.94 -15.50
N SER A 814 -3.82 5.78 -16.38
CA SER A 814 -4.55 6.89 -16.97
C SER A 814 -5.74 6.45 -17.82
N GLY A 815 -6.81 7.24 -17.80
CA GLY A 815 -7.98 7.02 -18.65
C GLY A 815 -8.76 8.30 -18.92
N ALA A 816 -9.81 8.19 -19.73
CA ALA A 816 -10.66 9.31 -20.12
C ALA A 816 -12.16 8.97 -20.13
N GLN A 817 -12.95 10.03 -19.97
CA GLN A 817 -14.38 10.08 -20.22
C GLN A 817 -14.61 10.46 -21.68
N TYR A 818 -15.33 9.60 -22.39
CA TYR A 818 -15.81 9.82 -23.75
C TYR A 818 -17.34 9.80 -23.75
N LEU A 819 -17.98 10.48 -24.70
CA LEU A 819 -19.44 10.42 -24.89
C LEU A 819 -19.97 8.98 -25.10
N SER A 820 -19.08 8.04 -25.46
CA SER A 820 -19.36 6.63 -25.66
C SER A 820 -18.90 5.72 -24.51
N GLY A 821 -18.18 6.18 -23.50
CA GLY A 821 -17.69 5.29 -22.44
C GLY A 821 -16.64 5.91 -21.52
N THR A 822 -16.18 5.12 -20.55
CA THR A 822 -15.11 5.48 -19.62
C THR A 822 -13.97 4.49 -19.81
N THR A 823 -12.73 4.98 -19.93
CA THR A 823 -11.54 4.12 -20.05
C THR A 823 -10.71 4.11 -18.77
N ASP A 824 -10.01 3.00 -18.57
CA ASP A 824 -9.02 2.80 -17.50
C ASP A 824 -7.90 1.87 -18.00
N VAL A 825 -6.63 2.23 -17.75
CA VAL A 825 -5.47 1.46 -18.25
C VAL A 825 -4.15 1.89 -17.62
N THR A 826 -3.62 1.03 -16.74
CA THR A 826 -2.20 1.01 -16.39
C THR A 826 -1.32 0.20 -17.34
N ARG A 827 -0.19 0.78 -17.78
CA ARG A 827 0.96 0.06 -18.34
C ARG A 827 2.26 0.45 -17.62
N SER A 828 3.07 -0.57 -17.29
CA SER A 828 4.46 -0.38 -16.88
C SER A 828 5.39 -0.75 -18.03
N VAL A 829 6.34 0.12 -18.37
CA VAL A 829 7.25 -0.02 -19.52
C VAL A 829 8.67 0.40 -19.13
N HIS A 830 9.67 -0.32 -19.63
CA HIS A 830 11.07 0.10 -19.50
C HIS A 830 11.51 0.80 -20.79
N LEU A 831 12.25 1.90 -20.69
CA LEU A 831 12.63 2.70 -21.88
C LEU A 831 13.93 2.22 -22.55
N HIS A 832 14.78 1.47 -21.84
CA HIS A 832 15.96 0.78 -22.40
C HIS A 832 15.94 -0.71 -22.02
N GLU A 833 17.07 -1.30 -21.63
CA GLU A 833 17.20 -2.69 -21.16
C GLU A 833 16.81 -2.85 -19.69
N PRO A 834 15.75 -3.61 -19.35
CA PRO A 834 15.33 -3.83 -17.96
C PRO A 834 16.25 -4.84 -17.25
N THR A 835 16.33 -4.73 -15.92
CA THR A 835 17.04 -5.70 -15.08
C THR A 835 16.27 -7.02 -14.94
N VAL A 836 16.97 -8.11 -14.64
CA VAL A 836 16.35 -9.43 -14.40
C VAL A 836 15.33 -9.37 -13.24
N GLU A 837 15.56 -8.54 -12.23
CA GLU A 837 14.63 -8.33 -11.12
C GLU A 837 13.33 -7.66 -11.61
N GLN A 838 13.44 -6.58 -12.38
CA GLN A 838 12.29 -5.88 -12.98
C GLN A 838 11.50 -6.82 -13.91
N GLN A 839 12.18 -7.58 -14.77
CA GLN A 839 11.56 -8.58 -15.65
C GLN A 839 10.85 -9.69 -14.86
N SER A 840 11.46 -10.18 -13.78
CA SER A 840 10.88 -11.24 -12.94
C SER A 840 9.62 -10.75 -12.22
N CYS A 841 9.67 -9.55 -11.64
CA CYS A 841 8.51 -8.94 -10.98
C CYS A 841 7.39 -8.62 -11.98
N TYR A 842 7.74 -8.10 -13.17
CA TYR A 842 6.76 -7.83 -14.22
C TYR A 842 6.07 -9.10 -14.70
N THR A 843 6.84 -10.16 -14.94
CA THR A 843 6.29 -11.45 -15.37
C THR A 843 5.41 -12.06 -14.29
N LEU A 844 5.74 -11.86 -13.01
CA LEU A 844 4.90 -12.30 -11.89
C LEU A 844 3.57 -11.56 -11.81
N VAL A 845 3.56 -10.23 -12.00
CA VAL A 845 2.33 -9.43 -12.08
C VAL A 845 1.50 -9.82 -13.32
N LEU A 846 2.15 -10.10 -14.45
CA LEU A 846 1.47 -10.59 -15.65
C LEU A 846 0.80 -11.95 -15.40
N LYS A 847 1.46 -12.88 -14.70
CA LYS A 847 0.84 -14.15 -14.28
C LYS A 847 -0.39 -13.92 -13.41
N ALA A 848 -0.31 -13.00 -12.43
CA ALA A 848 -1.45 -12.62 -11.60
C ALA A 848 -2.63 -12.08 -12.43
N HIS A 849 -2.35 -11.26 -13.46
CA HIS A 849 -3.36 -10.74 -14.38
C HIS A 849 -4.01 -11.87 -15.18
N ILE A 850 -3.20 -12.75 -15.78
CA ILE A 850 -3.68 -13.90 -16.57
C ILE A 850 -4.49 -14.87 -15.72
N ALA A 851 -4.08 -15.12 -14.48
CA ALA A 851 -4.77 -16.04 -13.56
C ALA A 851 -6.23 -15.64 -13.31
N VAL A 852 -6.52 -14.34 -13.23
CA VAL A 852 -7.90 -13.83 -13.14
C VAL A 852 -8.55 -13.81 -14.52
N ALA A 853 -7.89 -13.22 -15.51
CA ALA A 853 -8.45 -12.99 -16.85
C ALA A 853 -8.71 -14.26 -17.68
N SER A 854 -8.24 -15.42 -17.22
CA SER A 854 -8.51 -16.74 -17.82
C SER A 854 -9.38 -17.66 -16.95
N GLN A 855 -9.82 -17.19 -15.78
CA GLN A 855 -10.66 -18.00 -14.88
C GLN A 855 -12.04 -18.23 -15.48
N ILE A 856 -12.52 -19.47 -15.36
CA ILE A 856 -13.92 -19.85 -15.58
C ILE A 856 -14.58 -20.04 -14.21
N PHE A 857 -15.72 -19.41 -13.98
CA PHE A 857 -16.40 -19.39 -12.67
C PHE A 857 -17.93 -19.40 -12.84
N PRO A 858 -18.71 -19.91 -11.87
CA PRO A 858 -20.16 -19.91 -11.98
C PRO A 858 -20.73 -18.49 -11.80
N THR A 859 -21.86 -18.21 -12.45
CA THR A 859 -22.60 -16.96 -12.32
C THR A 859 -22.96 -16.66 -10.85
N ASN A 860 -22.98 -15.37 -10.49
CA ASN A 860 -23.11 -14.86 -9.13
C ASN A 860 -21.96 -15.22 -8.15
N THR A 861 -20.77 -15.59 -8.64
CA THR A 861 -19.57 -15.68 -7.78
C THR A 861 -19.20 -14.29 -7.22
N PRO A 862 -19.05 -14.11 -5.89
CA PRO A 862 -18.61 -12.83 -5.31
C PRO A 862 -17.19 -12.43 -5.76
N GLY A 863 -16.96 -11.15 -6.03
CA GLY A 863 -15.67 -10.66 -6.52
C GLY A 863 -14.53 -10.82 -5.53
N THR A 864 -14.82 -10.80 -4.21
CA THR A 864 -13.88 -11.18 -3.15
C THR A 864 -13.28 -12.57 -3.34
N SER A 865 -14.03 -13.52 -3.92
CA SER A 865 -13.58 -14.90 -4.14
C SER A 865 -12.61 -15.06 -5.32
N LEU A 866 -12.54 -14.09 -6.24
CA LEU A 866 -11.64 -14.12 -7.40
C LEU A 866 -10.33 -13.35 -7.18
N ASP A 867 -10.32 -12.35 -6.29
CA ASP A 867 -9.13 -11.55 -5.91
C ASP A 867 -7.95 -12.43 -5.43
N VAL A 868 -8.24 -13.56 -4.78
CA VAL A 868 -7.20 -14.51 -4.32
C VAL A 868 -6.41 -15.14 -5.48
N LEU A 869 -6.94 -15.19 -6.70
CA LEU A 869 -6.27 -15.80 -7.86
C LEU A 869 -5.06 -14.98 -8.30
N ALA A 870 -5.19 -13.65 -8.37
CA ALA A 870 -4.06 -12.75 -8.61
C ALA A 870 -3.05 -12.83 -7.45
N ARG A 871 -3.54 -12.82 -6.21
CA ARG A 871 -2.67 -12.84 -5.02
C ARG A 871 -1.88 -14.13 -4.88
N ARG A 872 -2.46 -15.29 -5.21
CA ARG A 872 -1.79 -16.60 -5.16
C ARG A 872 -0.44 -16.59 -5.87
N GLU A 873 -0.39 -15.99 -7.06
CA GLU A 873 0.85 -15.92 -7.84
C GLU A 873 1.95 -15.19 -7.06
N LEU A 874 1.65 -14.03 -6.45
CA LEU A 874 2.62 -13.29 -5.64
C LEU A 874 2.89 -13.93 -4.26
N TRP A 875 1.89 -14.57 -3.64
CA TRP A 875 2.01 -15.22 -2.33
C TRP A 875 2.99 -16.40 -2.37
N ASN A 876 3.09 -17.12 -3.49
CA ASN A 876 4.11 -18.15 -3.71
C ASN A 876 5.55 -17.61 -3.58
N TYR A 877 5.75 -16.31 -3.83
CA TYR A 877 7.02 -15.59 -3.66
C TYR A 877 7.05 -14.73 -2.37
N ARG A 878 6.11 -14.96 -1.44
CA ARG A 878 5.96 -14.24 -0.16
C ARG A 878 5.76 -12.73 -0.34
N ASN A 879 5.14 -12.31 -1.44
CA ASN A 879 4.89 -10.92 -1.79
C ASN A 879 3.37 -10.62 -1.87
N ASN A 880 2.95 -9.36 -1.92
CA ASN A 880 1.53 -8.94 -2.01
C ASN A 880 1.43 -7.48 -2.48
N PHE A 881 0.25 -7.06 -2.96
CA PHE A 881 -0.06 -5.66 -3.29
C PHE A 881 -1.17 -5.09 -2.41
N ALA A 882 -1.10 -3.78 -2.14
CA ALA A 882 -1.85 -3.13 -1.06
C ALA A 882 -3.15 -2.44 -1.53
N HIS A 883 -3.74 -2.91 -2.64
CA HIS A 883 -5.02 -2.48 -3.21
C HIS A 883 -5.83 -3.71 -3.67
N GLY A 884 -7.03 -3.48 -4.23
CA GLY A 884 -7.84 -4.53 -4.85
C GLY A 884 -7.22 -5.06 -6.14
N THR A 885 -7.71 -6.20 -6.62
CA THR A 885 -7.40 -6.72 -7.96
C THR A 885 -8.23 -6.06 -9.05
N GLY A 886 -9.28 -5.30 -8.70
CA GLY A 886 -10.07 -4.48 -9.63
C GLY A 886 -11.43 -4.03 -9.10
N HIS A 887 -12.15 -3.26 -9.89
CA HIS A 887 -13.43 -2.60 -9.60
C HIS A 887 -14.36 -2.65 -10.82
N GLY A 888 -15.65 -2.29 -10.67
CA GLY A 888 -16.51 -2.03 -11.83
C GLY A 888 -16.12 -0.74 -12.56
N VAL A 889 -16.53 -0.62 -13.83
CA VAL A 889 -16.35 0.60 -14.63
C VAL A 889 -17.69 1.02 -15.25
N GLY A 890 -18.02 2.31 -15.10
CA GLY A 890 -19.27 2.89 -15.57
C GLY A 890 -19.31 3.20 -17.07
N ALA A 891 -20.53 3.33 -17.62
CA ALA A 891 -20.75 3.69 -19.02
C ALA A 891 -20.83 5.22 -19.18
N PHE A 892 -19.68 5.85 -19.49
CA PHE A 892 -19.52 7.31 -19.46
C PHE A 892 -19.97 7.85 -18.09
N LEU A 893 -19.40 7.29 -17.01
CA LEU A 893 -19.83 7.49 -15.63
C LEU A 893 -18.60 7.35 -14.71
N CYS A 894 -18.77 7.03 -13.42
CA CYS A 894 -17.63 6.82 -12.52
C CYS A 894 -16.71 5.70 -13.03
N VAL A 895 -15.39 5.95 -12.98
CA VAL A 895 -14.37 4.95 -13.36
C VAL A 895 -14.32 3.79 -12.35
N HIS A 896 -14.46 4.10 -11.07
CA HIS A 896 -14.72 3.13 -10.01
C HIS A 896 -16.23 3.02 -9.77
N GLU A 897 -16.86 2.00 -10.33
CA GLU A 897 -18.30 1.76 -10.24
C GLU A 897 -18.63 0.57 -9.33
N GLY A 898 -19.49 0.78 -8.33
CA GLY A 898 -20.07 -0.29 -7.51
C GLY A 898 -21.33 -0.93 -8.14
N PRO A 899 -21.83 -2.04 -7.57
CA PRO A 899 -21.47 -2.60 -6.27
C PRO A 899 -20.49 -3.80 -6.34
N VAL A 900 -20.10 -4.25 -7.53
CA VAL A 900 -19.18 -5.39 -7.73
C VAL A 900 -17.74 -4.90 -7.81
N GLY A 901 -16.79 -5.72 -7.36
CA GLY A 901 -15.36 -5.41 -7.38
C GLY A 901 -14.52 -6.59 -6.88
N LEU A 902 -13.29 -6.70 -7.37
CA LEU A 902 -12.38 -7.81 -7.12
C LEU A 902 -11.41 -7.43 -5.99
N SER A 903 -11.84 -7.53 -4.73
CA SER A 903 -10.94 -7.20 -3.61
C SER A 903 -11.31 -7.92 -2.31
N GLY A 904 -10.40 -8.74 -1.78
CA GLY A 904 -10.58 -9.47 -0.53
C GLY A 904 -10.74 -8.58 0.70
N SER A 905 -10.31 -7.30 0.66
CA SER A 905 -10.56 -6.36 1.76
C SER A 905 -12.04 -6.03 1.93
N ARG A 906 -12.85 -6.16 0.87
CA ARG A 906 -14.31 -5.93 0.91
C ARG A 906 -15.04 -6.99 1.72
N MET A 907 -14.51 -8.21 1.83
CA MET A 907 -15.11 -9.29 2.62
C MET A 907 -15.28 -8.87 4.09
N GLY A 908 -14.26 -8.24 4.67
CA GLY A 908 -14.33 -7.68 6.02
C GLY A 908 -15.34 -6.54 6.15
N SER A 909 -15.38 -5.62 5.17
CA SER A 909 -16.33 -4.50 5.15
C SER A 909 -17.79 -4.97 5.05
N TRP A 910 -18.11 -5.86 4.11
CA TRP A 910 -19.46 -6.40 3.96
C TRP A 910 -19.92 -7.19 5.19
N ALA A 911 -19.04 -8.03 5.76
CA ALA A 911 -19.33 -8.76 7.00
C ALA A 911 -19.55 -7.81 8.20
N ARG A 912 -18.73 -6.76 8.35
CA ARG A 912 -18.87 -5.71 9.38
C ARG A 912 -20.23 -4.99 9.30
N LEU A 913 -20.73 -4.78 8.08
CA LEU A 913 -22.04 -4.17 7.81
C LEU A 913 -23.21 -5.15 7.92
N GLY A 914 -22.96 -6.47 7.99
CA GLY A 914 -23.99 -7.51 8.03
C GLY A 914 -24.65 -7.76 6.66
N VAL A 915 -23.93 -7.53 5.57
CA VAL A 915 -24.44 -7.53 4.19
C VAL A 915 -23.78 -8.63 3.37
N THR A 916 -24.55 -9.26 2.47
CA THR A 916 -24.03 -10.21 1.47
C THR A 916 -23.51 -9.45 0.25
N GLU A 917 -22.27 -9.73 -0.18
CA GLU A 917 -21.70 -9.15 -1.41
C GLU A 917 -22.49 -9.63 -2.65
N PRO A 918 -22.85 -8.72 -3.59
CA PRO A 918 -23.44 -9.12 -4.86
C PRO A 918 -22.43 -9.88 -5.73
N GLY A 919 -22.90 -10.97 -6.34
CA GLY A 919 -22.11 -11.77 -7.26
C GLY A 919 -21.90 -11.11 -8.63
N ILE A 920 -20.83 -11.52 -9.31
CA ILE A 920 -20.52 -11.14 -10.69
C ILE A 920 -21.53 -11.80 -11.65
N GLN A 921 -22.03 -11.03 -12.61
CA GLN A 921 -22.97 -11.46 -13.63
C GLN A 921 -22.42 -11.18 -15.04
N LYS A 922 -23.00 -11.84 -16.05
CA LYS A 922 -22.77 -11.58 -17.46
C LYS A 922 -22.97 -10.09 -17.79
N ASP A 923 -22.23 -9.58 -18.77
CA ASP A 923 -22.31 -8.20 -19.30
C ASP A 923 -21.93 -7.09 -18.27
N MET A 924 -21.41 -7.46 -17.10
CA MET A 924 -20.70 -6.53 -16.22
C MET A 924 -19.32 -6.17 -16.79
N VAL A 925 -18.86 -4.95 -16.52
CA VAL A 925 -17.54 -4.44 -16.93
C VAL A 925 -16.70 -4.14 -15.69
N LEU A 926 -15.49 -4.68 -15.64
CA LEU A 926 -14.60 -4.68 -14.47
C LEU A 926 -13.14 -4.39 -14.90
N THR A 927 -12.28 -3.93 -14.00
CA THR A 927 -10.81 -3.96 -14.18
C THR A 927 -10.20 -5.26 -13.64
N ILE A 928 -9.02 -5.61 -14.17
CA ILE A 928 -8.07 -6.58 -13.61
C ILE A 928 -6.70 -5.90 -13.58
N GLU A 929 -6.26 -5.45 -12.41
CA GLU A 929 -5.16 -4.49 -12.19
C GLU A 929 -4.12 -4.93 -11.12
N PRO A 930 -3.65 -6.19 -11.06
CA PRO A 930 -2.65 -6.58 -10.06
C PRO A 930 -1.37 -5.76 -10.19
N GLY A 931 -0.65 -5.61 -9.07
CA GLY A 931 0.58 -4.84 -9.00
C GLY A 931 1.67 -5.43 -8.11
N TYR A 932 2.82 -4.75 -8.11
CA TYR A 932 4.01 -5.03 -7.30
C TYR A 932 4.76 -3.71 -7.08
N TYR A 933 5.07 -3.36 -5.83
CA TYR A 933 5.62 -2.04 -5.50
C TYR A 933 6.83 -2.19 -4.58
N LEU A 934 8.03 -1.96 -5.11
CA LEU A 934 9.29 -2.06 -4.38
C LEU A 934 9.75 -0.65 -3.98
N GLU A 935 9.48 -0.33 -2.72
CA GLU A 935 9.71 1.00 -2.13
C GLU A 935 11.13 1.53 -2.44
N ASN A 936 11.19 2.78 -2.91
CA ASN A 936 12.42 3.47 -3.33
C ASN A 936 13.14 2.88 -4.58
N GLN A 937 12.53 1.94 -5.32
CA GLN A 937 13.13 1.33 -6.52
C GLN A 937 12.26 1.41 -7.77
N PHE A 938 11.14 0.70 -7.81
CA PHE A 938 10.20 0.68 -8.94
C PHE A 938 8.84 0.11 -8.52
N GLY A 939 7.80 0.42 -9.29
CA GLY A 939 6.50 -0.25 -9.17
C GLY A 939 5.97 -0.67 -10.52
N ILE A 940 5.09 -1.66 -10.48
CA ILE A 940 4.47 -2.31 -11.63
C ILE A 940 2.99 -2.47 -11.33
N ARG A 941 2.14 -2.10 -12.27
CA ARG A 941 0.71 -2.46 -12.29
C ARG A 941 0.34 -2.76 -13.73
N LEU A 942 -0.47 -3.80 -13.94
CA LEU A 942 -0.85 -4.28 -15.27
C LEU A 942 -2.35 -4.46 -15.36
N GLU A 943 -2.99 -3.56 -16.09
CA GLU A 943 -4.42 -3.36 -15.99
C GLU A 943 -5.13 -3.46 -17.33
N ASN A 944 -6.27 -4.15 -17.33
CA ASN A 944 -7.22 -4.12 -18.42
C ASN A 944 -8.62 -3.99 -17.85
N VAL A 945 -9.44 -3.16 -18.49
CA VAL A 945 -10.89 -3.29 -18.45
C VAL A 945 -11.27 -4.56 -19.23
N VAL A 946 -12.19 -5.33 -18.66
CA VAL A 946 -12.73 -6.58 -19.18
C VAL A 946 -14.26 -6.59 -19.08
N VAL A 947 -14.93 -7.31 -19.97
CA VAL A 947 -16.37 -7.62 -19.88
C VAL A 947 -16.54 -9.10 -19.48
N VAL A 948 -17.51 -9.36 -18.61
CA VAL A 948 -17.88 -10.71 -18.20
C VAL A 948 -18.76 -11.34 -19.28
N VAL A 949 -18.33 -12.49 -19.80
CA VAL A 949 -19.00 -13.21 -20.90
C VAL A 949 -19.26 -14.66 -20.50
N PRO A 950 -20.22 -15.36 -21.15
CA PRO A 950 -20.37 -16.80 -20.97
C PRO A 950 -19.09 -17.53 -21.37
N ALA A 951 -18.69 -18.52 -20.58
CA ALA A 951 -17.55 -19.37 -20.87
C ALA A 951 -17.85 -20.27 -22.09
N ALA A 952 -16.86 -20.43 -22.97
CA ALA A 952 -16.98 -21.35 -24.10
C ALA A 952 -17.09 -22.81 -23.60
N PRO A 953 -17.85 -23.69 -24.29
CA PRO A 953 -17.91 -25.11 -23.94
C PRO A 953 -16.53 -25.75 -23.88
N LEU A 954 -16.33 -26.66 -22.91
CA LEU A 954 -15.07 -27.40 -22.79
C LEU A 954 -14.77 -28.19 -24.07
N PRO A 955 -13.50 -28.24 -24.53
CA PRO A 955 -13.12 -29.06 -25.67
C PRO A 955 -13.46 -30.54 -25.44
N VAL A 956 -14.05 -31.18 -26.45
CA VAL A 956 -14.54 -32.59 -26.44
C VAL A 956 -13.46 -33.62 -26.06
N GLN A 957 -12.19 -33.23 -26.03
CA GLN A 957 -11.06 -34.08 -25.64
C GLN A 957 -11.06 -34.48 -24.15
N TYR A 958 -11.80 -33.79 -23.27
CA TYR A 958 -11.85 -34.09 -21.84
C TYR A 958 -13.28 -34.37 -21.36
N THR A 959 -13.60 -35.65 -21.14
CA THR A 959 -14.90 -36.11 -20.62
C THR A 959 -14.92 -36.11 -19.09
N VAL A 960 -15.00 -34.92 -18.48
CA VAL A 960 -15.39 -34.78 -17.07
C VAL A 960 -16.92 -34.66 -17.01
N PRO A 961 -17.65 -35.64 -16.45
CA PRO A 961 -19.10 -35.58 -16.40
C PRO A 961 -19.58 -34.46 -15.45
N PRO A 962 -20.57 -33.64 -15.84
CA PRO A 962 -21.13 -32.62 -14.96
C PRO A 962 -21.88 -33.26 -13.79
N THR A 963 -21.89 -32.57 -12.66
CA THR A 963 -22.70 -32.93 -11.48
C THR A 963 -23.99 -32.11 -11.44
N ALA A 964 -24.91 -32.42 -10.53
CA ALA A 964 -26.08 -31.57 -10.29
C ALA A 964 -25.70 -30.13 -9.87
N ALA A 965 -24.53 -29.92 -9.25
CA ALA A 965 -24.00 -28.60 -8.90
C ALA A 965 -23.35 -27.86 -10.10
N SER A 966 -23.29 -28.50 -11.28
CA SER A 966 -22.72 -27.93 -12.50
C SER A 966 -23.77 -27.31 -13.43
N ASP A 967 -25.07 -27.45 -13.11
CA ASP A 967 -26.21 -26.87 -13.84
C ASP A 967 -26.40 -25.39 -13.51
N VAL A 968 -25.41 -24.59 -13.91
CA VAL A 968 -25.33 -23.13 -13.72
C VAL A 968 -24.73 -22.50 -14.97
N GLU A 969 -25.02 -21.21 -15.22
CA GLU A 969 -24.28 -20.46 -16.23
C GLU A 969 -22.83 -20.29 -15.77
N TRP A 970 -21.88 -20.66 -16.63
CA TRP A 970 -20.45 -20.46 -16.41
C TRP A 970 -19.98 -19.22 -17.15
N LEU A 971 -19.21 -18.39 -16.48
CA LEU A 971 -18.72 -17.10 -16.95
C LEU A 971 -17.19 -17.07 -17.00
N THR A 972 -16.65 -16.15 -17.79
CA THR A 972 -15.22 -15.81 -17.87
C THR A 972 -15.07 -14.34 -18.31
N PHE A 973 -13.84 -13.87 -18.51
CA PHE A 973 -13.54 -12.49 -18.89
C PHE A 973 -13.10 -12.39 -20.35
N SER A 974 -13.56 -11.33 -21.03
CA SER A 974 -13.08 -10.94 -22.37
C SER A 974 -12.47 -9.53 -22.29
N PRO A 975 -11.27 -9.30 -22.84
CA PRO A 975 -10.60 -7.99 -22.75
C PRO A 975 -11.35 -6.90 -23.53
N ILE A 976 -11.37 -5.70 -22.97
CA ILE A 976 -11.77 -4.46 -23.65
C ILE A 976 -10.54 -3.60 -23.93
N THR A 977 -9.60 -3.47 -22.99
CA THR A 977 -8.39 -2.64 -23.16
C THR A 977 -7.43 -3.22 -24.23
N VAL A 978 -7.10 -2.39 -25.23
CA VAL A 978 -6.42 -2.79 -26.48
C VAL A 978 -4.94 -2.35 -26.52
N VAL A 979 -4.17 -2.56 -25.45
CA VAL A 979 -2.80 -2.02 -25.32
C VAL A 979 -1.80 -3.16 -25.02
N PRO A 980 -0.68 -3.32 -25.76
CA PRO A 980 0.17 -4.49 -25.56
C PRO A 980 0.89 -4.48 -24.21
N PHE A 981 1.17 -5.66 -23.67
CA PHE A 981 2.14 -5.85 -22.59
C PHE A 981 3.56 -5.82 -23.17
N GLN A 982 4.48 -5.07 -22.54
CA GLN A 982 5.79 -4.80 -23.13
C GLN A 982 6.66 -6.07 -23.19
N ARG A 983 7.02 -6.46 -24.40
CA ARG A 983 7.62 -7.77 -24.73
C ARG A 983 8.96 -8.02 -24.04
N LYS A 984 9.80 -6.98 -23.88
CA LYS A 984 11.13 -7.07 -23.24
C LYS A 984 11.11 -7.24 -21.72
N LEU A 985 9.97 -7.00 -21.07
CA LEU A 985 9.79 -7.22 -19.63
C LEU A 985 9.32 -8.65 -19.28
N ILE A 986 9.05 -9.51 -20.28
CA ILE A 986 8.41 -10.82 -20.08
C ILE A 986 9.44 -11.96 -20.19
N ILE A 987 9.69 -12.64 -19.06
CA ILE A 987 10.51 -13.85 -18.99
C ILE A 987 9.67 -15.05 -19.43
N ARG A 988 9.78 -15.41 -20.72
CA ARG A 988 9.06 -16.55 -21.34
C ARG A 988 9.11 -17.85 -20.51
N SER A 989 10.23 -18.16 -19.87
CA SER A 989 10.40 -19.39 -19.08
C SER A 989 9.66 -19.41 -17.73
N MET A 990 9.13 -18.28 -17.27
CA MET A 990 8.23 -18.22 -16.09
C MET A 990 6.76 -18.44 -16.46
N LEU A 991 6.41 -18.39 -17.75
CA LEU A 991 5.04 -18.61 -18.23
C LEU A 991 4.81 -20.09 -18.54
N THR A 992 3.70 -20.61 -18.06
CA THR A 992 3.15 -21.90 -18.50
C THR A 992 2.64 -21.80 -19.94
N GLN A 993 2.42 -22.95 -20.57
CA GLN A 993 1.93 -23.00 -21.95
C GLN A 993 0.56 -22.31 -22.10
N SER A 994 -0.38 -22.53 -21.17
CA SER A 994 -1.70 -21.88 -21.18
C SER A 994 -1.63 -20.36 -21.00
N GLU A 995 -0.72 -19.86 -20.14
CA GLU A 995 -0.48 -18.42 -19.98
C GLU A 995 0.11 -17.81 -21.26
N LEU A 996 1.03 -18.52 -21.91
CA LEU A 996 1.62 -18.10 -23.18
C LEU A 996 0.58 -18.05 -24.31
N ASP A 997 -0.34 -19.02 -24.35
CA ASP A 997 -1.42 -19.07 -25.33
C ASP A 997 -2.52 -18.03 -25.07
N TRP A 998 -2.78 -17.67 -23.81
CA TRP A 998 -3.59 -16.49 -23.48
C TRP A 998 -2.89 -15.20 -23.95
N LEU A 999 -1.61 -15.01 -23.63
CA LEU A 999 -0.85 -13.82 -23.98
C LEU A 999 -0.74 -13.62 -25.50
N ASN A 1000 -0.45 -14.68 -26.25
CA ASN A 1000 -0.38 -14.64 -27.71
C ASN A 1000 -1.74 -14.29 -28.34
N ARG A 1001 -2.87 -14.79 -27.78
CA ARG A 1001 -4.22 -14.43 -28.23
C ARG A 1001 -4.57 -12.97 -27.91
N TYR A 1002 -4.25 -12.50 -26.70
CA TYR A 1002 -4.42 -11.11 -26.32
C TYR A 1002 -3.62 -10.16 -27.24
N GLN A 1003 -2.36 -10.47 -27.50
CA GLN A 1003 -1.52 -9.68 -28.39
C GLN A 1003 -2.01 -9.68 -29.86
N LEU A 1004 -2.60 -10.79 -30.33
CA LEU A 1004 -3.24 -10.83 -31.65
C LEU A 1004 -4.47 -9.93 -31.70
N PHE A 1005 -5.36 -10.01 -30.71
CA PHE A 1005 -6.52 -9.12 -30.57
C PHE A 1005 -6.11 -7.65 -30.58
N VAL A 1006 -5.11 -7.27 -29.77
CA VAL A 1006 -4.54 -5.90 -29.76
C VAL A 1006 -4.09 -5.46 -31.15
N ARG A 1007 -3.34 -6.32 -31.86
CA ARG A 1007 -2.83 -6.02 -33.20
C ARG A 1007 -3.95 -5.81 -34.22
N GLU A 1008 -4.97 -6.66 -34.20
CA GLU A 1008 -6.07 -6.61 -35.16
C GLU A 1008 -6.98 -5.40 -34.92
N THR A 1009 -7.35 -5.12 -33.67
CA THR A 1009 -8.17 -3.95 -33.35
C THR A 1009 -7.46 -2.62 -33.62
N ILE A 1010 -6.15 -2.50 -33.32
CA ILE A 1010 -5.39 -1.29 -33.68
C ILE A 1010 -5.24 -1.14 -35.21
N ARG A 1011 -5.04 -2.24 -35.96
CA ARG A 1011 -5.04 -2.22 -37.44
C ARG A 1011 -6.34 -1.65 -37.97
N ASP A 1012 -7.47 -2.14 -37.46
CA ASP A 1012 -8.79 -1.78 -37.95
C ASP A 1012 -9.16 -0.33 -37.57
N GLN A 1013 -8.76 0.13 -36.37
CA GLN A 1013 -8.87 1.52 -35.95
C GLN A 1013 -8.04 2.47 -36.84
N LEU A 1014 -6.83 2.06 -37.23
CA LEU A 1014 -5.97 2.81 -38.16
C LEU A 1014 -6.57 2.89 -39.57
N MET A 1015 -7.18 1.81 -40.06
CA MET A 1015 -7.93 1.83 -41.33
C MET A 1015 -9.10 2.82 -41.27
N GLN A 1016 -9.85 2.81 -40.16
CA GLN A 1016 -11.00 3.69 -39.97
C GLN A 1016 -10.60 5.17 -39.89
N GLU A 1017 -9.59 5.51 -39.08
CA GLU A 1017 -9.06 6.88 -38.96
C GLU A 1017 -8.52 7.40 -40.31
N SER A 1018 -7.83 6.53 -41.05
CA SER A 1018 -7.18 6.89 -42.32
C SER A 1018 -8.09 6.70 -43.55
N ASN A 1019 -9.35 6.30 -43.38
CA ASN A 1019 -10.31 5.97 -44.44
C ASN A 1019 -9.79 4.96 -45.49
N LEU A 1020 -9.03 3.94 -45.06
CA LEU A 1020 -8.42 2.94 -45.94
C LEU A 1020 -9.36 1.75 -46.20
N ALA A 1021 -9.56 1.41 -47.48
CA ALA A 1021 -10.34 0.21 -47.87
C ALA A 1021 -9.59 -1.11 -47.64
N THR A 1022 -8.25 -1.08 -47.72
CA THR A 1022 -7.37 -2.22 -47.41
C THR A 1022 -6.19 -1.71 -46.59
N PHE A 1023 -5.74 -2.49 -45.60
CA PHE A 1023 -4.65 -2.06 -44.74
C PHE A 1023 -3.31 -2.01 -45.48
N ASP A 1024 -2.81 -0.79 -45.70
CA ASP A 1024 -1.50 -0.51 -46.28
C ASP A 1024 -0.73 0.47 -45.37
N PRO A 1025 0.30 0.01 -44.64
CA PRO A 1025 1.15 0.87 -43.82
C PRO A 1025 1.82 2.01 -44.59
N ASP A 1026 1.99 1.87 -45.92
CA ASP A 1026 2.63 2.92 -46.74
C ASP A 1026 1.73 4.13 -46.99
N GLN A 1027 0.42 4.02 -46.72
CA GLN A 1027 -0.55 5.11 -46.81
C GLN A 1027 -0.79 5.80 -45.45
N LEU A 1028 -0.27 5.25 -44.35
CA LEU A 1028 -0.35 5.88 -43.02
C LEU A 1028 0.59 7.08 -42.90
N SER A 1029 0.16 8.09 -42.14
CA SER A 1029 1.00 9.19 -41.69
C SER A 1029 2.23 8.68 -40.92
N GLN A 1030 3.31 9.46 -40.87
CA GLN A 1030 4.56 9.05 -40.20
C GLN A 1030 4.33 8.66 -38.73
N THR A 1031 3.53 9.46 -38.01
CA THR A 1031 3.09 9.21 -36.63
C THR A 1031 2.36 7.87 -36.49
N ARG A 1032 1.34 7.62 -37.32
CA ARG A 1032 0.57 6.37 -37.27
C ARG A 1032 1.36 5.14 -37.73
N ARG A 1033 2.31 5.33 -38.66
CA ARG A 1033 3.25 4.28 -39.07
C ARG A 1033 4.21 3.89 -37.95
N ARG A 1034 4.74 4.86 -37.18
CA ARG A 1034 5.53 4.59 -35.95
C ARG A 1034 4.71 3.76 -34.96
N CYS A 1035 3.51 4.24 -34.62
CA CYS A 1035 2.60 3.54 -33.71
C CYS A 1035 2.36 2.09 -34.17
N TRP A 1036 2.03 1.89 -35.45
CA TRP A 1036 1.84 0.56 -36.02
C TRP A 1036 3.08 -0.34 -35.93
N THR A 1037 4.27 0.17 -36.29
CA THR A 1037 5.53 -0.59 -36.19
C THR A 1037 5.83 -1.01 -34.75
N TRP A 1038 5.60 -0.12 -33.79
CA TRP A 1038 5.74 -0.41 -32.36
C TRP A 1038 4.74 -1.48 -31.90
N VAL A 1039 3.46 -1.35 -32.25
CA VAL A 1039 2.42 -2.35 -31.93
C VAL A 1039 2.77 -3.71 -32.53
N GLN A 1040 3.21 -3.78 -33.80
CA GLN A 1040 3.67 -5.03 -34.42
C GLN A 1040 4.81 -5.69 -33.65
N ARG A 1041 5.80 -4.91 -33.20
CA ARG A 1041 6.94 -5.40 -32.41
C ARG A 1041 6.48 -5.98 -31.07
N GLU A 1042 5.71 -5.22 -30.29
CA GLU A 1042 5.26 -5.64 -28.96
C GLU A 1042 4.29 -6.83 -29.01
N THR A 1043 3.45 -6.92 -30.05
CA THR A 1043 2.48 -8.00 -30.27
C THR A 1043 3.05 -9.23 -31.00
N THR A 1044 4.36 -9.29 -31.24
CA THR A 1044 4.95 -10.43 -31.95
C THR A 1044 4.84 -11.70 -31.09
N PRO A 1045 4.23 -12.80 -31.59
CA PRO A 1045 3.99 -13.99 -30.78
C PRO A 1045 5.27 -14.60 -30.20
N PHE A 1046 5.21 -15.01 -28.93
CA PHE A 1046 6.24 -15.84 -28.35
C PHE A 1046 6.18 -17.23 -28.99
N ARG A 1047 7.25 -17.62 -29.68
CA ARG A 1047 7.34 -18.94 -30.33
C ARG A 1047 7.05 -20.05 -29.32
N LEU A 1048 6.26 -21.04 -29.71
CA LEU A 1048 6.15 -22.31 -29.00
C LEU A 1048 7.50 -23.02 -29.03
N ASN A 1049 7.90 -23.70 -27.95
CA ASN A 1049 9.01 -24.65 -28.03
C ASN A 1049 8.53 -25.81 -28.89
N ARG A 1050 8.95 -25.87 -30.15
CA ARG A 1050 9.06 -27.17 -30.81
C ARG A 1050 10.07 -27.96 -29.98
N TYR A 1051 9.63 -29.04 -29.34
CA TYR A 1051 10.55 -30.04 -28.81
C TYR A 1051 11.58 -30.39 -29.90
N PRO A 1052 12.88 -30.47 -29.58
CA PRO A 1052 13.87 -30.98 -30.54
C PRO A 1052 13.41 -32.36 -31.01
N ARG A 1053 13.24 -32.55 -32.32
CA ARG A 1053 13.02 -33.88 -32.92
C ARG A 1053 14.36 -34.59 -33.08
N ASP A 1054 15.11 -34.71 -32.00
CA ASP A 1054 16.35 -35.47 -31.93
C ASP A 1054 16.37 -36.23 -30.60
N HIS A 1055 17.00 -37.42 -30.61
CA HIS A 1055 16.96 -38.43 -29.55
C HIS A 1055 15.71 -39.32 -29.50
N LEU A 1056 15.32 -39.89 -30.66
CA LEU A 1056 14.88 -41.30 -30.67
C LEU A 1056 16.11 -42.20 -30.94
N PRO A 1057 16.32 -43.32 -30.22
CA PRO A 1057 17.48 -44.18 -30.42
C PRO A 1057 17.48 -44.83 -31.81
N ARG A 1058 18.64 -44.88 -32.48
CA ARG A 1058 18.80 -45.65 -33.72
C ARG A 1058 18.78 -47.15 -33.40
N LEU A 1059 17.64 -47.80 -33.61
CA LEU A 1059 17.56 -49.26 -33.68
C LEU A 1059 17.98 -49.73 -35.09
N ASN A 1060 19.18 -50.31 -35.17
CA ASN A 1060 19.65 -51.01 -36.35
C ASN A 1060 18.95 -52.36 -36.49
N THR A 1061 18.15 -52.55 -37.55
CA THR A 1061 17.83 -53.90 -38.07
C THR A 1061 17.97 -53.92 -39.59
N THR A 1062 19.02 -54.58 -40.07
CA THR A 1062 19.24 -54.90 -41.48
C THR A 1062 18.39 -56.08 -41.92
N ARG A 1063 17.69 -56.01 -43.06
CA ARG A 1063 17.69 -57.05 -44.13
C ARG A 1063 16.82 -56.73 -45.35
N ASN A 1064 17.47 -56.80 -46.51
CA ASN A 1064 17.02 -57.03 -47.89
C ASN A 1064 15.55 -57.42 -48.17
N VAL A 1065 14.94 -56.74 -49.15
CA VAL A 1065 14.29 -57.34 -50.36
C VAL A 1065 14.58 -56.41 -51.57
N GLN A 1066 14.60 -56.94 -52.80
CA GLN A 1066 15.09 -56.30 -54.03
C GLN A 1066 13.98 -55.61 -54.89
N ASN A 1067 14.43 -54.68 -55.75
CA ASN A 1067 13.77 -54.07 -56.93
C ASN A 1067 13.33 -55.11 -58.01
N PRO A 1068 12.69 -54.75 -59.17
CA PRO A 1068 12.40 -53.42 -59.78
C PRO A 1068 10.98 -53.23 -60.44
N LEU A 1069 10.65 -52.00 -60.89
CA LEU A 1069 10.28 -51.63 -62.29
C LEU A 1069 9.88 -50.14 -62.46
N SER A 1070 9.74 -49.66 -63.72
CA SER A 1070 10.00 -48.27 -64.17
C SER A 1070 8.79 -47.36 -64.50
N SER A 1071 8.90 -46.07 -64.11
CA SER A 1071 8.44 -44.76 -64.69
C SER A 1071 7.48 -44.67 -65.91
N PRO A 1072 6.69 -43.57 -66.17
CA PRO A 1072 6.90 -42.14 -65.82
C PRO A 1072 5.60 -41.38 -65.34
N PRO A 1073 5.28 -40.10 -65.72
CA PRO A 1073 5.72 -38.85 -65.08
C PRO A 1073 4.61 -37.89 -64.54
N HIS A 1074 5.04 -36.90 -63.73
CA HIS A 1074 4.53 -35.53 -63.49
C HIS A 1074 3.02 -35.12 -63.60
N HIS A 1075 2.59 -34.49 -62.49
CA HIS A 1075 1.78 -33.26 -62.34
C HIS A 1075 0.22 -33.26 -62.28
N HIS A 1076 -0.23 -32.39 -61.37
CA HIS A 1076 -1.57 -31.84 -61.10
C HIS A 1076 -2.67 -32.76 -60.55
N LEU A 1077 -3.19 -32.36 -59.39
CA LEU A 1077 -4.53 -32.71 -58.94
C LEU A 1077 -5.18 -31.46 -58.33
N ILE A 1078 -6.15 -30.91 -59.06
CA ILE A 1078 -7.06 -29.84 -58.65
C ILE A 1078 -8.30 -30.50 -58.04
N LEU A 1079 -8.87 -29.91 -57.00
CA LEU A 1079 -10.13 -30.33 -56.39
C LEU A 1079 -11.32 -29.90 -57.26
N ASN A 1080 -12.26 -30.81 -57.59
CA ASN A 1080 -13.70 -30.51 -57.60
C ASN A 1080 -14.64 -31.74 -57.74
N LEU A 1081 -15.61 -31.81 -56.81
CA LEU A 1081 -17.04 -32.18 -56.94
C LEU A 1081 -17.55 -33.52 -57.54
N GLY A 1082 -18.01 -34.42 -56.64
CA GLY A 1082 -19.27 -35.23 -56.71
C GLY A 1082 -19.33 -36.46 -57.65
N PRO A 1083 -20.47 -37.21 -57.70
CA PRO A 1083 -21.63 -37.32 -56.77
C PRO A 1083 -22.09 -38.81 -56.52
N VAL A 1084 -23.35 -39.05 -56.06
CA VAL A 1084 -24.17 -40.33 -56.14
C VAL A 1084 -23.92 -41.39 -55.01
N SER A 1085 -24.90 -42.08 -54.36
CA SER A 1085 -26.38 -42.20 -54.48
C SER A 1085 -27.16 -42.57 -53.17
N LEU A 1086 -28.50 -42.65 -53.30
CA LEU A 1086 -29.59 -42.90 -52.32
C LEU A 1086 -29.69 -44.30 -51.66
N ALA A 1087 -30.37 -44.34 -50.50
CA ALA A 1087 -31.42 -45.32 -50.16
C ALA A 1087 -32.50 -44.68 -49.24
N LEU A 1088 -33.78 -45.11 -49.36
CA LEU A 1088 -34.96 -44.53 -48.66
C LEU A 1088 -35.36 -45.32 -47.39
N PHE A 1089 -36.06 -44.69 -46.42
CA PHE A 1089 -37.52 -44.84 -46.23
C PHE A 1089 -38.13 -43.94 -45.12
N CYS A 1090 -39.45 -43.68 -45.27
CA CYS A 1090 -40.40 -42.90 -44.46
C CYS A 1090 -40.39 -43.22 -42.92
N ALA A 1091 -40.98 -42.45 -42.00
CA ALA A 1091 -41.87 -41.28 -42.04
C ALA A 1091 -41.72 -40.50 -40.68
N SER A 1092 -42.46 -39.44 -40.29
CA SER A 1092 -43.56 -38.62 -40.84
C SER A 1092 -43.66 -37.29 -40.05
N ALA A 1093 -44.23 -36.22 -40.64
CA ALA A 1093 -44.68 -35.00 -39.95
C ALA A 1093 -46.24 -34.91 -39.97
N PRO A 1094 -46.87 -34.03 -39.16
CA PRO A 1094 -47.14 -32.65 -39.59
C PRO A 1094 -46.76 -31.60 -38.51
N LYS A 1095 -46.18 -30.44 -38.84
CA LYS A 1095 -46.68 -29.28 -39.61
C LYS A 1095 -47.81 -28.49 -38.92
N ASN A 1096 -47.50 -27.27 -38.48
CA ASN A 1096 -47.69 -26.02 -39.24
C ASN A 1096 -46.63 -25.00 -38.73
N ALA A 1097 -45.77 -24.39 -39.57
CA ALA A 1097 -46.05 -23.37 -40.61
C ALA A 1097 -46.50 -22.04 -39.97
N CYS A 1098 -45.96 -20.85 -40.25
CA CYS A 1098 -44.95 -20.32 -41.21
C CYS A 1098 -44.60 -18.87 -40.70
N ASP A 1099 -43.60 -18.10 -41.13
CA ASP A 1099 -42.56 -18.18 -42.17
C ASP A 1099 -41.43 -17.15 -41.88
N VAL A 1100 -40.25 -17.35 -42.51
CA VAL A 1100 -39.37 -16.37 -43.21
C VAL A 1100 -39.36 -14.90 -42.69
N VAL A 1101 -38.23 -14.28 -42.31
CA VAL A 1101 -37.04 -13.94 -43.13
C VAL A 1101 -35.76 -14.02 -42.27
N GLY A 1102 -34.66 -14.53 -42.82
CA GLY A 1102 -33.34 -14.49 -42.17
C GLY A 1102 -32.45 -13.35 -42.69
N LEU A 1103 -31.38 -13.05 -41.95
CA LEU A 1103 -30.10 -12.53 -42.46
C LEU A 1103 -29.00 -12.98 -41.50
N GLY A 1104 -27.79 -13.21 -42.03
CA GLY A 1104 -26.84 -14.15 -41.43
C GLY A 1104 -25.84 -13.58 -40.42
N TRP A 1105 -25.21 -14.53 -39.72
CA TRP A 1105 -23.81 -14.53 -39.30
C TRP A 1105 -23.21 -15.86 -39.78
#